data_AF-A0A8T3WFE6-F1
#
_entry.id   AF-A0A8T3WFE6-F1
#
_cell.length_a   1.000
_cell.length_b   1.000
_cell.length_c   1.000
_cell.angle_alpha   90.00
_cell.angle_beta   90.00
_cell.angle_gamma   90.00
#
_symmetry.space_group_name_H-M   'P 1'
#
loop_
_entity.id
_entity.type
_entity.pdbx_description
1 polymer ?
#
loop_
_entity_poly.entity_id
_entity_poly.type
_entity_poly.pdbx_seq_one_letter_code
_entity_poly.pdbx_strand_id
1 'polypeptide(L)'
;MEKRGIFFLFCMLILLILAPNALSIYEELLFSDTVEDGDAVNISGKEFEFRIDYQSSKVFIEIDVSGLIVESGHCQIKDNLHICVQNVSFSYRNYDPWYDVYKAEVEIYQIKSSLDVTHTISKENLLIDEEATGVLSFDNTADISAKDVTATMPIPSNLIITEIEGCKQTEGIILFKNDVTPRQIKTCTYKVKGVSGGDYELGANVTYFNGVETESIIPGAITGKVYNYSLKIKYNAKSSMFNIYEKFNLTIAAENTNDEHDLTVTALSVKIPERLLLVKEPKEMTGTNKLLSWSGPLKAKESRNFTMELQSSTTGDFSIIADASYKISKFLLETEESFDVKVDCQCPYIEHDFSQNIVVAGQRAVLIADLVNPGPNGFKNVRLSYVTDVPGIEPKSTTYSSIRAGERIRVFDSSVIAPGLGEAYYFNVTSVYESSANEVFIKKKSIQIGVNIAEVETEEEDQQQNEEQIEEKKEENVSLTSEKIEEIKEEKEEEKKEGKSEGMPAVTIQDEKKTPFVAFFAIAFILGLVLFLVFLISLKKKKGLVKIGGPESMGKKRERLEQEIKEFLSSTAAKKETKVRPEMVNDILKTSADDLYELVKSREKISVEEAAKLLRMPINTVHALVDFLVEEKMFGIEYKFTTAYIYISQEHPKSGESFQGSFAKNMAAKEETEYENLAKQTREIGETFEKEEEPKKKGFLGRVFRKK
;
A
#
# COMPACT_ATOMS: atom_id res chain seq x y z
N MET A 1 -4.67 32.13 60.09
CA MET A 1 -3.91 30.86 59.93
C MET A 1 -4.80 29.65 59.64
N GLU A 2 -6.13 29.76 59.71
CA GLU A 2 -7.07 28.61 59.56
C GLU A 2 -7.13 27.97 58.15
N LYS A 3 -6.72 28.67 57.08
CA LYS A 3 -6.81 28.14 55.71
C LYS A 3 -5.66 27.20 55.32
N ARG A 4 -4.57 27.15 56.11
CA ARG A 4 -3.46 26.19 55.89
C ARG A 4 -3.75 24.81 56.49
N GLY A 5 -4.57 24.74 57.55
CA GLY A 5 -4.93 23.47 58.19
C GLY A 5 -5.80 22.57 57.30
N ILE A 6 -6.76 23.15 56.57
CA ILE A 6 -7.67 22.38 55.71
C ILE A 6 -6.94 21.75 54.52
N PHE A 7 -5.97 22.46 53.93
CA PHE A 7 -5.15 21.90 52.84
C PHE A 7 -4.26 20.76 53.34
N PHE A 8 -3.65 20.91 54.52
CA PHE A 8 -2.83 19.87 55.11
C PHE A 8 -3.65 18.62 55.48
N LEU A 9 -4.86 18.82 56.03
CA LEU A 9 -5.77 17.72 56.38
C LEU A 9 -6.29 17.00 55.12
N PHE A 10 -6.51 17.73 54.03
CA PHE A 10 -6.91 17.16 52.74
C PHE A 10 -5.77 16.38 52.06
N CYS A 11 -4.53 16.89 52.12
CA CYS A 11 -3.35 16.13 51.68
C CYS A 11 -3.12 14.87 52.53
N MET A 12 -3.30 14.96 53.85
CA MET A 12 -3.23 13.80 54.75
C MET A 12 -4.32 12.77 54.44
N LEU A 13 -5.55 13.21 54.16
CA LEU A 13 -6.65 12.32 53.78
C LEU A 13 -6.39 11.63 52.42
N ILE A 14 -5.85 12.36 51.44
CA ILE A 14 -5.46 11.78 50.14
C ILE A 14 -4.31 10.78 50.31
N LEU A 15 -3.31 11.09 51.15
CA LEU A 15 -2.24 10.14 51.50
C LEU A 15 -2.79 8.89 52.21
N LEU A 16 -3.79 9.04 53.10
CA LEU A 16 -4.46 7.93 53.78
C LEU A 16 -5.32 7.07 52.83
N ILE A 17 -5.92 7.65 51.79
CA ILE A 17 -6.70 6.91 50.79
C ILE A 17 -5.79 6.20 49.77
N LEU A 18 -4.59 6.73 49.50
CA LEU A 18 -3.63 6.14 48.56
C LEU A 18 -2.70 5.10 49.22
N ALA A 19 -2.51 5.14 50.54
CA ALA A 19 -1.60 4.23 51.25
C ALA A 19 -1.99 2.73 51.29
N PRO A 20 -3.26 2.31 51.40
CA PRO A 20 -3.57 0.90 51.65
C PRO A 20 -3.36 -0.02 50.45
N ASN A 21 -3.23 0.51 49.22
CA ASN A 21 -3.08 -0.31 48.02
C ASN A 21 -1.62 -0.65 47.68
N ALA A 22 -0.64 -0.10 48.42
CA ALA A 22 0.79 -0.26 48.09
C ALA A 22 1.45 -1.50 48.71
N LEU A 23 0.71 -2.31 49.48
CA LEU A 23 1.26 -3.43 50.26
C LEU A 23 0.36 -4.68 50.22
N SER A 24 -0.34 -4.95 49.11
CA SER A 24 -0.93 -6.28 48.95
C SER A 24 0.17 -7.25 48.56
N ILE A 25 0.73 -7.96 49.54
CA ILE A 25 1.53 -9.15 49.23
C ILE A 25 0.58 -10.15 48.59
N TYR A 26 0.91 -10.60 47.38
CA TYR A 26 0.08 -11.57 46.66
C TYR A 26 0.33 -12.95 47.27
N GLU A 27 -0.51 -13.27 48.25
CA GLU A 27 -0.41 -14.47 49.07
C GLU A 27 -1.61 -15.38 48.80
N GLU A 28 -1.32 -16.64 48.50
CA GLU A 28 -2.33 -17.69 48.43
C GLU A 28 -2.24 -18.54 49.70
N LEU A 29 -3.30 -18.58 50.49
CA LEU A 29 -3.34 -19.40 51.70
C LEU A 29 -3.30 -20.88 51.32
N LEU A 30 -2.22 -21.57 51.67
CA LEU A 30 -2.07 -23.01 51.44
C LEU A 30 -2.61 -23.84 52.60
N PHE A 31 -2.42 -23.35 53.82
CA PHE A 31 -2.76 -24.07 55.04
C PHE A 31 -3.11 -23.08 56.17
N SER A 32 -4.18 -23.36 56.89
CA SER A 32 -4.59 -22.64 58.10
C SER A 32 -5.23 -23.67 59.03
N ASP A 33 -4.47 -24.14 60.01
CA ASP A 33 -4.97 -25.08 61.01
C ASP A 33 -4.08 -25.03 62.26
N THR A 34 -4.47 -25.80 63.27
CA THR A 34 -3.72 -26.01 64.50
C THR A 34 -2.90 -27.31 64.41
N VAL A 35 -1.62 -27.25 64.78
CA VAL A 35 -0.70 -28.39 64.80
C VAL A 35 -0.16 -28.63 66.21
N GLU A 36 0.07 -29.89 66.59
CA GLU A 36 0.69 -30.30 67.85
C GLU A 36 2.20 -30.51 67.73
N ASP A 37 2.90 -30.56 68.86
CA ASP A 37 4.35 -30.83 68.87
C ASP A 37 4.67 -32.22 68.30
N GLY A 38 5.48 -32.24 67.24
CA GLY A 38 5.86 -33.44 66.50
C GLY A 38 4.95 -33.81 65.32
N ASP A 39 3.91 -33.01 65.05
CA ASP A 39 3.06 -33.23 63.87
C ASP A 39 3.84 -33.06 62.57
N ALA A 40 3.53 -33.92 61.60
CA ALA A 40 4.01 -33.84 60.22
C ALA A 40 2.81 -33.69 59.27
N VAL A 41 2.76 -32.61 58.50
CA VAL A 41 1.66 -32.30 57.58
C VAL A 41 2.23 -32.13 56.17
N ASN A 42 1.60 -32.77 55.18
CA ASN A 42 1.95 -32.56 53.78
C ASN A 42 1.15 -31.38 53.21
N ILE A 43 1.82 -30.29 52.85
CA ILE A 43 1.21 -29.07 52.33
C ILE A 43 1.81 -28.81 50.95
N SER A 44 0.96 -28.84 49.91
CA SER A 44 1.37 -28.64 48.51
C SER A 44 2.50 -29.58 48.04
N GLY A 45 2.54 -30.81 48.56
CA GLY A 45 3.52 -31.82 48.17
C GLY A 45 4.85 -31.77 48.93
N LYS A 46 4.98 -30.86 49.91
CA LYS A 46 6.13 -30.77 50.82
C LYS A 46 5.75 -31.24 52.21
N GLU A 47 6.66 -31.90 52.90
CA GLU A 47 6.44 -32.36 54.28
C GLU A 47 6.89 -31.27 55.26
N PHE A 48 5.97 -30.85 56.13
CA PHE A 48 6.20 -29.88 57.19
C PHE A 48 6.16 -30.58 58.54
N GLU A 49 7.27 -30.59 59.26
CA GLU A 49 7.35 -31.09 60.63
C GLU A 49 7.40 -29.92 61.62
N PHE A 50 6.53 -29.94 62.63
CA PHE A 50 6.39 -28.87 63.61
C PHE A 50 6.94 -29.30 64.97
N ARG A 51 7.87 -28.53 65.52
CA ARG A 51 8.42 -28.71 66.87
C ARG A 51 8.20 -27.46 67.71
N ILE A 52 7.47 -27.58 68.80
CA ILE A 52 6.99 -26.43 69.60
C ILE A 52 7.83 -26.30 70.88
N ASP A 53 8.63 -25.24 70.98
CA ASP A 53 9.29 -24.85 72.22
C ASP A 53 8.38 -23.90 73.03
N TYR A 54 7.67 -24.48 73.98
CA TYR A 54 6.73 -23.76 74.83
C TYR A 54 7.38 -22.76 75.78
N GLN A 55 8.67 -22.90 76.14
CA GLN A 55 9.31 -21.98 77.07
C GLN A 55 9.61 -20.63 76.41
N SER A 56 9.95 -20.68 75.12
CA SER A 56 10.25 -19.51 74.30
C SER A 56 9.07 -19.06 73.42
N SER A 57 7.97 -19.83 73.41
CA SER A 57 6.83 -19.64 72.51
C SER A 57 7.26 -19.60 71.04
N LYS A 58 8.17 -20.49 70.66
CA LYS A 58 8.71 -20.62 69.30
C LYS A 58 8.29 -21.94 68.68
N VAL A 59 8.07 -21.93 67.39
CA VAL A 59 7.84 -23.14 66.59
C VAL A 59 8.99 -23.28 65.61
N PHE A 60 9.71 -24.40 65.71
CA PHE A 60 10.66 -24.84 64.69
C PHE A 60 9.89 -25.64 63.64
N ILE A 61 9.97 -25.19 62.40
CA ILE A 61 9.23 -25.75 61.27
C ILE A 61 10.26 -26.27 60.29
N GLU A 62 10.32 -27.59 60.11
CA GLU A 62 11.18 -28.26 59.13
C GLU A 62 10.38 -28.54 57.86
N ILE A 63 10.91 -28.10 56.72
CA ILE A 63 10.31 -28.15 55.39
C ILE A 63 11.28 -28.94 54.50
N ASP A 64 10.96 -30.20 54.25
CA ASP A 64 11.83 -31.16 53.54
C ASP A 64 13.24 -31.27 54.17
N VAL A 65 14.23 -30.50 53.68
CA VAL A 65 15.63 -30.49 54.16
C VAL A 65 16.04 -29.15 54.81
N SER A 66 15.08 -28.27 55.04
CA SER A 66 15.31 -26.87 55.41
C SER A 66 14.43 -26.49 56.61
N GLY A 67 15.00 -25.94 57.69
CA GLY A 67 14.22 -25.53 58.89
C GLY A 67 14.19 -24.03 59.16
N LEU A 68 13.13 -23.51 59.78
CA LEU A 68 13.07 -22.13 60.29
C LEU A 68 12.40 -22.06 61.67
N ILE A 69 12.67 -21.00 62.41
CA ILE A 69 12.08 -20.76 63.73
C ILE A 69 11.18 -19.53 63.64
N VAL A 70 9.92 -19.67 64.03
CA VAL A 70 8.93 -18.58 64.08
C VAL A 70 8.47 -18.39 65.53
N GLU A 71 8.51 -17.15 66.00
CA GLU A 71 7.96 -16.77 67.31
C GLU A 71 6.43 -16.64 67.23
N SER A 72 5.71 -16.96 68.31
CA SER A 72 4.26 -16.74 68.40
C SER A 72 3.92 -15.26 68.19
N GLY A 73 2.91 -15.00 67.35
CA GLY A 73 2.50 -13.67 66.91
C GLY A 73 3.37 -13.08 65.79
N HIS A 74 4.31 -13.84 65.22
CA HIS A 74 5.18 -13.40 64.15
C HIS A 74 5.04 -14.26 62.89
N CYS A 75 5.49 -13.70 61.77
CA CYS A 75 5.61 -14.40 60.51
C CYS A 75 7.06 -14.34 59.99
N GLN A 76 7.47 -15.36 59.25
CA GLN A 76 8.77 -15.44 58.59
C GLN A 76 8.61 -15.93 57.16
N ILE A 77 9.47 -15.46 56.26
CA ILE A 77 9.47 -15.88 54.85
C ILE A 77 10.64 -16.83 54.62
N LYS A 78 10.35 -18.00 54.03
CA LYS A 78 11.37 -18.95 53.59
C LYS A 78 10.89 -19.75 52.37
N ASP A 79 11.77 -19.95 51.38
CA ASP A 79 11.49 -20.78 50.20
C ASP A 79 10.16 -20.40 49.50
N ASN A 80 9.88 -19.10 49.38
CA ASN A 80 8.63 -18.48 48.86
C ASN A 80 7.37 -18.74 49.70
N LEU A 81 7.51 -19.24 50.92
CA LEU A 81 6.41 -19.44 51.86
C LEU A 81 6.47 -18.36 52.93
N HIS A 82 5.34 -17.71 53.20
CA HIS A 82 5.15 -16.82 54.34
C HIS A 82 4.42 -17.59 55.43
N ILE A 83 5.13 -17.88 56.52
CA ILE A 83 4.64 -18.74 57.59
C ILE A 83 4.40 -17.90 58.82
N CYS A 84 3.15 -17.86 59.26
CA CYS A 84 2.69 -17.13 60.43
C CYS A 84 2.31 -18.10 61.54
N VAL A 85 2.92 -17.93 62.72
CA VAL A 85 2.48 -18.62 63.94
C VAL A 85 1.65 -17.61 64.71
N GLN A 86 0.32 -17.75 64.66
CA GLN A 86 -0.58 -16.78 65.27
C GLN A 86 -0.53 -16.89 66.80
N ASN A 87 -0.60 -18.12 67.33
CA ASN A 87 -0.64 -18.37 68.75
C ASN A 87 -0.04 -19.74 69.10
N VAL A 88 0.70 -19.82 70.20
CA VAL A 88 1.12 -21.08 70.84
C VAL A 88 0.39 -21.22 72.16
N SER A 89 -0.37 -22.31 72.31
CA SER A 89 -1.20 -22.55 73.49
C SER A 89 -1.04 -23.97 74.02
N PHE A 90 -1.29 -24.14 75.31
CA PHE A 90 -1.40 -25.47 75.91
C PHE A 90 -2.63 -26.19 75.36
N SER A 91 -2.45 -27.42 74.89
CA SER A 91 -3.54 -28.28 74.40
C SER A 91 -4.11 -29.11 75.55
N TYR A 92 -3.34 -30.11 76.02
CA TYR A 92 -3.71 -31.00 77.12
C TYR A 92 -2.44 -31.64 77.72
N ARG A 93 -2.57 -32.28 78.88
CA ARG A 93 -1.50 -33.07 79.47
C ARG A 93 -1.63 -34.52 79.02
N ASN A 94 -0.62 -35.06 78.35
CA ASN A 94 -0.51 -36.49 78.13
C ASN A 94 -0.03 -37.13 79.45
N TYR A 95 -0.76 -38.15 79.91
CA TYR A 95 -0.45 -38.83 81.17
C TYR A 95 0.45 -40.05 80.98
N ASP A 96 0.65 -40.50 79.73
CA ASP A 96 1.47 -41.66 79.39
C ASP A 96 2.11 -41.52 77.98
N PRO A 97 3.37 -41.05 77.88
CA PRO A 97 4.24 -40.57 78.97
C PRO A 97 3.76 -39.21 79.56
N TRP A 98 4.21 -38.88 80.77
CA TRP A 98 3.80 -37.66 81.50
C TRP A 98 4.45 -36.39 80.92
N TYR A 99 3.80 -35.74 79.96
CA TYR A 99 4.25 -34.47 79.38
C TYR A 99 3.07 -33.58 78.95
N ASP A 100 3.32 -32.27 78.90
CA ASP A 100 2.35 -31.29 78.41
C ASP A 100 2.43 -31.19 76.88
N VAL A 101 1.29 -31.34 76.20
CA VAL A 101 1.17 -31.19 74.75
C VAL A 101 0.77 -29.74 74.47
N TYR A 102 1.56 -29.09 73.63
CA TYR A 102 1.31 -27.74 73.15
C TYR A 102 0.85 -27.80 71.70
N LYS A 103 0.06 -26.81 71.30
CA LYS A 103 -0.43 -26.64 69.94
C LYS A 103 -0.16 -25.23 69.44
N ALA A 104 0.11 -25.11 68.15
CA ALA A 104 0.35 -23.85 67.47
C ALA A 104 -0.72 -23.63 66.39
N GLU A 105 -1.32 -22.45 66.36
CA GLU A 105 -2.17 -22.02 65.25
C GLU A 105 -1.27 -21.45 64.15
N VAL A 106 -1.24 -22.13 63.01
CA VAL A 106 -0.29 -21.84 61.94
C VAL A 106 -1.03 -21.55 60.64
N GLU A 107 -0.63 -20.46 60.00
CA GLU A 107 -1.04 -20.12 58.65
C GLU A 107 0.18 -20.10 57.73
N ILE A 108 0.09 -20.79 56.60
CA ILE A 108 1.15 -20.87 55.59
C ILE A 108 0.57 -20.35 54.29
N TYR A 109 1.20 -19.29 53.78
CA TYR A 109 0.87 -18.67 52.51
C TYR A 109 1.97 -18.92 51.49
N GLN A 110 1.58 -19.17 50.24
CA GLN A 110 2.48 -19.18 49.10
C GLN A 110 2.58 -17.76 48.55
N ILE A 111 3.78 -17.18 48.59
CA ILE A 111 4.04 -15.89 47.95
C ILE A 111 4.26 -16.16 46.46
N LYS A 112 3.48 -15.48 45.63
CA LYS A 112 3.64 -15.47 44.17
C LYS A 112 4.16 -14.09 43.73
N SER A 113 5.05 -14.05 42.73
CA SER A 113 5.45 -12.78 42.14
C SER A 113 4.31 -12.26 41.27
N SER A 114 4.10 -10.95 41.23
CA SER A 114 3.10 -10.31 40.37
C SER A 114 3.79 -9.26 39.52
N LEU A 115 3.60 -9.34 38.21
CA LEU A 115 4.23 -8.43 37.25
C LEU A 115 3.19 -7.54 36.60
N ASP A 116 3.32 -6.22 36.78
CA ASP A 116 2.54 -5.23 36.05
C ASP A 116 3.29 -4.80 34.80
N VAL A 117 2.70 -5.08 33.63
CA VAL A 117 3.30 -4.77 32.33
C VAL A 117 2.56 -3.59 31.71
N THR A 118 3.30 -2.53 31.38
CA THR A 118 2.76 -1.36 30.66
C THR A 118 3.48 -1.14 29.34
N HIS A 119 2.72 -0.83 28.30
CA HIS A 119 3.23 -0.60 26.95
C HIS A 119 2.71 0.74 26.44
N THR A 120 3.63 1.64 26.09
CA THR A 120 3.29 3.00 25.66
C THR A 120 4.13 3.42 24.45
N ILE A 121 3.60 4.34 23.63
CA ILE A 121 4.32 4.96 22.51
C ILE A 121 4.10 6.48 22.54
N SER A 122 5.11 7.24 22.14
CA SER A 122 5.00 8.71 22.10
C SER A 122 4.03 9.21 21.03
N LYS A 123 3.81 8.44 19.96
CA LYS A 123 2.91 8.77 18.84
C LYS A 123 2.41 7.49 18.18
N GLU A 124 1.09 7.32 18.10
CA GLU A 124 0.45 6.15 17.48
C GLU A 124 0.45 6.26 15.95
N ASN A 125 0.26 7.46 15.40
CA ASN A 125 0.25 7.66 13.96
C ASN A 125 1.58 8.23 13.45
N LEU A 126 2.18 7.60 12.45
CA LEU A 126 3.47 7.97 11.89
C LEU A 126 3.34 8.39 10.42
N LEU A 127 4.17 9.32 9.99
CA LEU A 127 4.50 9.47 8.59
C LEU A 127 5.59 8.46 8.21
N ILE A 128 5.69 8.11 6.92
CA ILE A 128 6.91 7.44 6.43
C ILE A 128 8.12 8.31 6.80
N ASP A 129 9.16 7.64 7.30
CA ASP A 129 10.37 8.22 7.85
C ASP A 129 10.27 8.96 9.20
N GLU A 130 9.08 9.08 9.77
CA GLU A 130 8.90 9.61 11.12
C GLU A 130 9.23 8.55 12.17
N GLU A 131 9.84 8.99 13.28
CA GLU A 131 10.18 8.14 14.41
C GLU A 131 9.28 8.42 15.62
N ALA A 132 8.94 7.37 16.36
CA ALA A 132 8.35 7.46 17.69
C ALA A 132 9.12 6.58 18.68
N THR A 133 9.06 6.94 19.97
CA THR A 133 9.68 6.17 21.03
C THR A 133 8.61 5.35 21.75
N GLY A 134 8.78 4.03 21.76
CA GLY A 134 7.99 3.09 22.54
C GLY A 134 8.72 2.66 23.80
N VAL A 135 7.96 2.40 24.87
CA VAL A 135 8.47 1.91 26.15
C VAL A 135 7.59 0.76 26.62
N LEU A 136 8.21 -0.39 26.83
CA LEU A 136 7.63 -1.56 27.49
C LEU A 136 8.26 -1.67 28.89
N SER A 137 7.44 -1.58 29.93
CA SER A 137 7.88 -1.56 31.32
C SER A 137 7.32 -2.75 32.08
N PHE A 138 8.17 -3.36 32.92
CA PHE A 138 7.87 -4.51 33.75
C PHE A 138 8.09 -4.11 35.21
N ASP A 139 7.02 -3.95 35.97
CA ASP A 139 7.06 -3.58 37.39
C ASP A 139 6.70 -4.80 38.24
N ASN A 140 7.65 -5.29 39.04
CA ASN A 140 7.37 -6.38 39.97
C ASN A 140 6.88 -5.81 41.31
N THR A 141 5.57 -5.91 41.52
CA THR A 141 4.89 -5.37 42.70
C THR A 141 4.95 -6.30 43.91
N ALA A 142 5.47 -7.51 43.76
CA ALA A 142 5.60 -8.49 44.83
C ALA A 142 6.97 -8.43 45.53
N ASP A 143 7.06 -9.11 46.68
CA ASP A 143 8.27 -9.21 47.50
C ASP A 143 9.23 -10.35 47.09
N ILE A 144 8.90 -11.11 46.03
CA ILE A 144 9.77 -12.14 45.43
C ILE A 144 10.05 -11.86 43.95
N SER A 145 11.21 -12.32 43.45
CA SER A 145 11.61 -12.10 42.04
C SER A 145 10.70 -12.84 41.06
N ALA A 146 10.23 -12.14 40.03
CA ALA A 146 9.69 -12.77 38.83
C ALA A 146 10.86 -13.30 37.99
N LYS A 147 10.91 -14.62 37.79
CA LYS A 147 12.02 -15.29 37.08
C LYS A 147 11.67 -15.57 35.62
N ASP A 148 12.70 -15.68 34.79
CA ASP A 148 12.58 -16.07 33.38
C ASP A 148 11.61 -15.17 32.58
N VAL A 149 11.52 -13.88 32.95
CA VAL A 149 10.62 -12.94 32.30
C VAL A 149 11.03 -12.79 30.84
N THR A 150 10.16 -13.26 29.95
CA THR A 150 10.37 -13.25 28.52
C THR A 150 9.23 -12.49 27.86
N ALA A 151 9.56 -11.42 27.15
CA ALA A 151 8.59 -10.68 26.34
C ALA A 151 8.98 -10.73 24.86
N THR A 152 8.03 -11.13 24.02
CA THR A 152 8.19 -11.14 22.56
C THR A 152 7.19 -10.19 21.93
N MET A 153 7.68 -9.28 21.09
CA MET A 153 6.85 -8.32 20.37
C MET A 153 7.22 -8.35 18.88
N PRO A 154 6.35 -8.86 17.99
CA PRO A 154 6.58 -8.83 16.56
C PRO A 154 6.56 -7.39 16.03
N ILE A 155 7.43 -7.12 15.05
CA ILE A 155 7.53 -5.84 14.35
C ILE A 155 6.78 -5.98 13.02
N PRO A 156 5.69 -5.22 12.80
CA PRO A 156 4.99 -5.17 11.53
C PRO A 156 5.89 -4.71 10.38
N SER A 157 5.63 -5.20 9.16
CA SER A 157 6.49 -4.92 7.98
C SER A 157 6.52 -3.46 7.54
N ASN A 158 5.53 -2.66 7.95
CA ASN A 158 5.47 -1.22 7.71
C ASN A 158 6.29 -0.39 8.70
N LEU A 159 6.96 -1.03 9.66
CA LEU A 159 7.80 -0.41 10.68
C LEU A 159 9.22 -1.00 10.68
N ILE A 160 10.19 -0.20 11.09
CA ILE A 160 11.55 -0.66 11.45
C ILE A 160 11.94 -0.09 12.80
N ILE A 161 12.80 -0.81 13.52
CA ILE A 161 13.37 -0.34 14.79
C ILE A 161 14.75 0.26 14.52
N THR A 162 14.94 1.52 14.88
CA THR A 162 16.20 2.26 14.61
C THR A 162 17.13 2.27 15.82
N GLU A 163 16.58 2.27 17.04
CA GLU A 163 17.33 2.23 18.29
C GLU A 163 16.61 1.33 19.30
N ILE A 164 17.35 0.64 20.16
CA ILE A 164 16.80 -0.24 21.18
C ILE A 164 17.71 -0.28 22.42
N GLU A 165 17.12 -0.19 23.60
CA GLU A 165 17.79 -0.23 24.90
C GLU A 165 17.02 -1.12 25.88
N GLY A 166 17.74 -1.95 26.65
CA GLY A 166 17.14 -2.88 27.63
C GLY A 166 16.58 -4.18 27.03
N CYS A 167 16.54 -4.30 25.71
CA CYS A 167 16.04 -5.46 24.96
C CYS A 167 16.87 -5.70 23.70
N LYS A 168 16.62 -6.82 23.00
CA LYS A 168 17.32 -7.20 21.77
C LYS A 168 16.35 -7.31 20.60
N GLN A 169 16.79 -6.96 19.41
CA GLN A 169 16.06 -7.21 18.16
C GLN A 169 16.60 -8.47 17.49
N THR A 170 15.73 -9.34 17.01
CA THR A 170 16.11 -10.56 16.27
C THR A 170 15.01 -10.85 15.26
N GLU A 171 15.32 -11.07 13.98
CA GLU A 171 14.35 -11.58 12.98
C GLU A 171 12.96 -10.91 12.96
N GLY A 172 12.91 -9.57 13.07
CA GLY A 172 11.62 -8.85 13.06
C GLY A 172 10.82 -8.96 14.37
N ILE A 173 11.45 -9.39 15.47
CA ILE A 173 10.88 -9.36 16.82
C ILE A 173 11.76 -8.53 17.77
N ILE A 174 11.12 -7.87 18.73
CA ILE A 174 11.77 -7.33 19.93
C ILE A 174 11.64 -8.39 21.03
N LEU A 175 12.78 -8.77 21.61
CA LEU A 175 12.91 -9.78 22.65
C LEU A 175 13.49 -9.15 23.92
N PHE A 176 12.73 -9.21 25.01
CA PHE A 176 13.21 -8.97 26.36
C PHE A 176 13.36 -10.32 27.08
N LYS A 177 14.49 -10.53 27.75
CA LYS A 177 14.74 -11.71 28.59
C LYS A 177 15.57 -11.33 29.80
N ASN A 178 14.96 -11.31 30.98
CA ASN A 178 15.66 -11.01 32.24
C ASN A 178 14.83 -11.46 33.45
N ASP A 179 15.42 -11.46 34.63
CA ASP A 179 14.66 -11.52 35.88
C ASP A 179 14.27 -10.10 36.32
N VAL A 180 13.13 -9.98 37.01
CA VAL A 180 12.68 -8.71 37.60
C VAL A 180 12.62 -8.89 39.11
N THR A 181 13.59 -8.31 39.81
CA THR A 181 13.69 -8.42 41.28
C THR A 181 12.53 -7.70 41.97
N PRO A 182 12.24 -8.01 43.25
CA PRO A 182 11.19 -7.33 44.01
C PRO A 182 11.32 -5.82 43.95
N ARG A 183 10.20 -5.13 43.76
CA ARG A 183 10.10 -3.66 43.77
C ARG A 183 11.04 -2.97 42.76
N GLN A 184 11.41 -3.68 41.69
CA GLN A 184 12.20 -3.14 40.60
C GLN A 184 11.34 -3.00 39.35
N ILE A 185 11.57 -1.89 38.65
CA ILE A 185 11.05 -1.66 37.31
C ILE A 185 12.18 -1.92 36.31
N LYS A 186 11.92 -2.78 35.33
CA LYS A 186 12.77 -2.95 34.14
C LYS A 186 12.06 -2.35 32.93
N THR A 187 12.80 -1.73 32.04
CA THR A 187 12.25 -1.14 30.82
C THR A 187 12.98 -1.63 29.58
N CYS A 188 12.22 -1.75 28.50
CA CYS A 188 12.66 -1.94 27.14
C CYS A 188 12.20 -0.71 26.35
N THR A 189 13.16 0.12 25.95
CA THR A 189 12.90 1.35 25.19
C THR A 189 13.33 1.12 23.75
N TYR A 190 12.49 1.51 22.78
CA TYR A 190 12.81 1.35 21.37
C TYR A 190 12.32 2.56 20.56
N LYS A 191 13.05 2.89 19.50
CA LYS A 191 12.59 3.84 18.48
C LYS A 191 12.09 3.10 17.27
N VAL A 192 10.86 3.39 16.87
CA VAL A 192 10.20 2.83 15.71
C VAL A 192 10.08 3.89 14.63
N LYS A 193 10.34 3.50 13.38
CA LYS A 193 10.28 4.37 12.19
C LYS A 193 9.34 3.77 11.15
N GLY A 194 8.44 4.57 10.59
CA GLY A 194 7.55 4.13 9.50
C GLY A 194 8.31 3.94 8.18
N VAL A 195 8.13 2.81 7.49
CA VAL A 195 8.77 2.53 6.19
C VAL A 195 7.80 2.46 5.02
N SER A 196 6.55 2.05 5.25
CA SER A 196 5.53 1.97 4.20
C SER A 196 4.16 2.31 4.77
N GLY A 197 3.25 2.81 3.93
CA GLY A 197 1.89 3.10 4.37
C GLY A 197 1.12 1.84 4.80
N GLY A 198 0.34 1.93 5.89
CA GLY A 198 -0.51 0.85 6.38
C GLY A 198 -0.81 0.95 7.87
N ASP A 199 -1.84 0.24 8.32
CA ASP A 199 -2.14 0.09 9.75
C ASP A 199 -1.13 -0.85 10.40
N TYR A 200 -0.87 -0.70 11.70
CA TYR A 200 0.04 -1.56 12.44
C TYR A 200 -0.46 -1.83 13.86
N GLU A 201 -0.01 -2.95 14.43
CA GLU A 201 -0.26 -3.34 15.81
C GLU A 201 1.06 -3.81 16.44
N LEU A 202 1.43 -3.21 17.57
CA LEU A 202 2.55 -3.62 18.39
C LEU A 202 1.99 -4.21 19.69
N GLY A 203 1.85 -5.53 19.72
CA GLY A 203 1.47 -6.28 20.92
C GLY A 203 2.66 -7.05 21.48
N ALA A 204 2.81 -7.07 22.80
CA ALA A 204 3.79 -7.93 23.46
C ALA A 204 3.09 -9.15 24.07
N ASN A 205 3.71 -10.32 23.97
CA ASN A 205 3.35 -11.49 24.76
C ASN A 205 4.42 -11.68 25.83
N VAL A 206 4.03 -11.59 27.10
CA VAL A 206 4.93 -11.70 28.25
C VAL A 206 4.66 -13.01 28.96
N THR A 207 5.72 -13.73 29.30
CA THR A 207 5.66 -14.93 30.14
C THR A 207 6.68 -14.80 31.26
N TYR A 208 6.37 -15.31 32.45
CA TYR A 208 7.28 -15.30 33.59
C TYR A 208 6.94 -16.42 34.58
N PHE A 209 7.94 -16.89 35.32
CA PHE A 209 7.75 -17.83 36.42
C PHE A 209 7.46 -17.07 37.72
N ASN A 210 6.27 -17.28 38.29
CA ASN A 210 5.80 -16.54 39.45
C ASN A 210 6.33 -17.06 40.81
N GLY A 211 7.27 -18.01 40.77
CA GLY A 211 7.76 -18.74 41.95
C GLY A 211 7.11 -20.12 42.14
N VAL A 212 5.99 -20.38 41.46
CA VAL A 212 5.24 -21.64 41.52
C VAL A 212 4.96 -22.19 40.11
N GLU A 213 4.43 -21.35 39.23
CA GLU A 213 4.03 -21.70 37.86
C GLU A 213 4.44 -20.61 36.85
N THR A 214 4.29 -20.91 35.56
CA THR A 214 4.53 -19.91 34.51
C THR A 214 3.22 -19.22 34.17
N GLU A 215 3.20 -17.89 34.29
CA GLU A 215 2.07 -17.05 33.90
C GLU A 215 2.33 -16.36 32.57
N SER A 216 1.24 -15.96 31.89
CA SER A 216 1.28 -15.16 30.67
C SER A 216 0.44 -13.90 30.83
N ILE A 217 1.00 -12.77 30.39
CA ILE A 217 0.36 -11.46 30.39
C ILE A 217 0.43 -10.92 28.97
N ILE A 218 -0.71 -10.43 28.48
CA ILE A 218 -0.81 -9.73 27.19
C ILE A 218 -1.15 -8.28 27.52
N PRO A 219 -0.16 -7.36 27.61
CA PRO A 219 -0.45 -5.94 27.69
C PRO A 219 -1.29 -5.49 26.49
N GLY A 220 -2.07 -4.43 26.68
CA GLY A 220 -2.85 -3.84 25.58
C GLY A 220 -1.93 -3.50 24.40
N ALA A 221 -2.30 -3.97 23.21
CA ALA A 221 -1.54 -3.70 22.01
C ALA A 221 -1.65 -2.23 21.61
N ILE A 222 -0.56 -1.68 21.10
CA ILE A 222 -0.54 -0.33 20.53
C ILE A 222 -0.94 -0.45 19.06
N THR A 223 -2.09 0.10 18.70
CA THR A 223 -2.56 0.19 17.32
C THR A 223 -2.29 1.57 16.75
N GLY A 224 -1.87 1.65 15.51
CA GLY A 224 -1.60 2.92 14.85
C GLY A 224 -1.57 2.80 13.34
N LYS A 225 -1.28 3.92 12.65
CA LYS A 225 -1.19 3.97 11.19
C LYS A 225 0.08 4.67 10.73
N VAL A 226 0.74 4.08 9.74
CA VAL A 226 1.77 4.76 8.94
C VAL A 226 1.08 5.35 7.71
N TYR A 227 1.09 6.66 7.58
CA TYR A 227 0.51 7.34 6.42
C TYR A 227 1.46 7.32 5.23
N ASN A 228 0.93 6.96 4.07
CA ASN A 228 1.67 7.07 2.82
C ASN A 228 1.92 8.55 2.46
N TYR A 229 2.89 8.76 1.57
CA TYR A 229 3.18 10.05 0.98
C TYR A 229 1.90 10.71 0.43
N SER A 230 1.69 11.95 0.83
CA SER A 230 0.34 12.50 0.98
C SER A 230 -0.15 13.36 -0.18
N LEU A 231 0.67 13.67 -1.19
CA LEU A 231 0.21 14.46 -2.33
C LEU A 231 -0.09 13.54 -3.52
N LYS A 232 -1.35 13.52 -3.95
CA LYS A 232 -1.78 12.82 -5.16
C LYS A 232 -2.14 13.83 -6.25
N ILE A 233 -1.56 13.67 -7.43
CA ILE A 233 -1.93 14.46 -8.61
C ILE A 233 -2.93 13.63 -9.42
N LYS A 234 -4.09 14.21 -9.75
CA LYS A 234 -5.12 13.56 -10.58
C LYS A 234 -5.41 14.40 -11.79
N TYR A 235 -5.62 13.75 -12.92
CA TYR A 235 -6.08 14.39 -14.15
C TYR A 235 -7.55 14.07 -14.38
N ASN A 236 -8.33 15.09 -14.71
CA ASN A 236 -9.73 14.95 -15.07
C ASN A 236 -9.99 15.68 -16.39
N ALA A 237 -10.36 14.90 -17.41
CA ALA A 237 -10.75 15.37 -18.72
C ALA A 237 -11.95 14.56 -19.22
N LYS A 238 -12.78 15.17 -20.07
CA LYS A 238 -13.93 14.49 -20.67
C LYS A 238 -13.52 13.32 -21.58
N SER A 239 -12.35 13.42 -22.20
CA SER A 239 -11.76 12.46 -23.13
C SER A 239 -10.24 12.55 -23.03
N SER A 240 -9.49 11.50 -23.37
CA SER A 240 -8.03 11.58 -23.60
C SER A 240 -7.70 11.83 -25.08
N MET A 241 -8.70 12.08 -25.91
CA MET A 241 -8.56 12.29 -27.34
C MET A 241 -9.38 13.50 -27.80
N PHE A 242 -8.79 14.34 -28.64
CA PHE A 242 -9.46 15.47 -29.28
C PHE A 242 -8.88 15.74 -30.67
N ASN A 243 -9.58 16.50 -31.51
CA ASN A 243 -9.12 16.79 -32.87
C ASN A 243 -8.22 18.03 -32.94
N ILE A 244 -7.40 18.13 -33.99
CA ILE A 244 -6.71 19.38 -34.32
C ILE A 244 -7.70 20.55 -34.37
N TYR A 245 -7.30 21.68 -33.78
CA TYR A 245 -8.05 22.91 -33.56
C TYR A 245 -9.29 22.79 -32.66
N GLU A 246 -9.59 21.61 -32.12
CA GLU A 246 -10.59 21.47 -31.05
C GLU A 246 -10.01 21.95 -29.72
N LYS A 247 -10.86 22.56 -28.89
CA LYS A 247 -10.50 23.00 -27.54
C LYS A 247 -10.65 21.82 -26.58
N PHE A 248 -9.62 21.58 -25.78
CA PHE A 248 -9.53 20.50 -24.84
C PHE A 248 -9.41 21.03 -23.41
N ASN A 249 -10.39 20.71 -22.56
CA ASN A 249 -10.36 21.13 -21.15
C ASN A 249 -9.72 20.03 -20.30
N LEU A 250 -8.62 20.37 -19.62
CA LEU A 250 -7.93 19.50 -18.68
C LEU A 250 -7.99 20.14 -17.29
N THR A 251 -8.42 19.36 -16.29
CA THR A 251 -8.32 19.76 -14.88
C THR A 251 -7.30 18.90 -14.17
N ILE A 252 -6.30 19.53 -13.57
CA ILE A 252 -5.29 18.89 -12.74
C ILE A 252 -5.66 19.16 -11.28
N ALA A 253 -5.83 18.11 -10.49
CA ALA A 253 -6.13 18.21 -9.07
C ALA A 253 -4.91 17.79 -8.26
N ALA A 254 -4.42 18.69 -7.41
CA ALA A 254 -3.43 18.38 -6.38
C ALA A 254 -4.18 18.13 -5.07
N GLU A 255 -4.19 16.89 -4.60
CA GLU A 255 -4.97 16.42 -3.45
C GLU A 255 -4.06 15.99 -2.31
N ASN A 256 -4.29 16.53 -1.11
CA ASN A 256 -3.71 16.00 0.11
C ASN A 256 -4.53 14.80 0.58
N THR A 257 -4.01 13.59 0.40
CA THR A 257 -4.64 12.35 0.83
C THR A 257 -4.42 12.02 2.32
N ASN A 258 -3.70 12.87 3.07
CA ASN A 258 -3.52 12.69 4.50
C ASN A 258 -4.79 13.09 5.27
N ASP A 259 -5.14 12.29 6.28
CA ASP A 259 -6.32 12.51 7.11
C ASP A 259 -6.09 13.53 8.23
N GLU A 260 -4.84 13.71 8.69
CA GLU A 260 -4.49 14.43 9.92
C GLU A 260 -3.52 15.59 9.68
N HIS A 261 -2.71 15.53 8.64
CA HIS A 261 -1.62 16.47 8.41
C HIS A 261 -1.87 17.36 7.20
N ASP A 262 -1.76 18.67 7.44
CA ASP A 262 -1.63 19.66 6.39
C ASP A 262 -0.27 19.48 5.68
N LEU A 263 -0.24 19.75 4.39
CA LEU A 263 0.99 19.79 3.60
C LEU A 263 1.18 21.16 2.96
N THR A 264 2.42 21.49 2.61
CA THR A 264 2.74 22.70 1.85
C THR A 264 3.43 22.31 0.56
N VAL A 265 2.75 22.49 -0.57
CA VAL A 265 3.34 22.30 -1.89
C VAL A 265 4.32 23.43 -2.15
N THR A 266 5.61 23.11 -2.19
CA THR A 266 6.69 24.08 -2.42
C THR A 266 6.78 24.47 -3.88
N ALA A 267 6.56 23.52 -4.80
CA ALA A 267 6.40 23.79 -6.22
C ALA A 267 5.59 22.66 -6.85
N LEU A 268 4.54 22.98 -7.61
CA LEU A 268 3.85 22.10 -8.55
C LEU A 268 4.10 22.70 -9.93
N SER A 269 4.84 22.01 -10.79
CA SER A 269 5.09 22.42 -12.16
C SER A 269 4.36 21.52 -13.14
N VAL A 270 3.67 22.11 -14.11
CA VAL A 270 2.99 21.40 -15.20
C VAL A 270 3.67 21.76 -16.51
N LYS A 271 4.32 20.76 -17.12
CA LYS A 271 5.03 20.85 -18.40
C LYS A 271 4.08 20.51 -19.54
N ILE A 272 3.86 21.47 -20.43
CA ILE A 272 2.99 21.34 -21.60
C ILE A 272 3.88 21.17 -22.85
N PRO A 273 3.73 20.09 -23.62
CA PRO A 273 4.49 19.86 -24.86
C PRO A 273 4.42 21.01 -25.87
N GLU A 274 5.45 21.14 -26.71
CA GLU A 274 5.57 22.27 -27.66
C GLU A 274 4.41 22.37 -28.65
N ARG A 275 3.86 21.22 -29.08
CA ARG A 275 2.76 21.15 -30.04
C ARG A 275 1.36 21.33 -29.42
N LEU A 276 1.27 21.45 -28.09
CA LEU A 276 0.04 21.82 -27.39
C LEU A 276 0.08 23.32 -27.03
N LEU A 277 -0.95 24.05 -27.45
CA LEU A 277 -1.12 25.47 -27.19
C LEU A 277 -2.02 25.66 -25.97
N LEU A 278 -1.53 26.41 -24.99
CA LEU A 278 -2.33 26.85 -23.85
C LEU A 278 -3.23 28.01 -24.30
N VAL A 279 -4.53 27.75 -24.41
CA VAL A 279 -5.54 28.74 -24.82
C VAL A 279 -6.03 29.54 -23.61
N LYS A 280 -6.16 28.87 -22.45
CA LYS A 280 -6.60 29.50 -21.20
C LYS A 280 -5.78 29.00 -20.03
N GLU A 281 -5.09 29.94 -19.37
CA GLU A 281 -4.31 29.68 -18.15
C GLU A 281 -5.23 29.46 -16.93
N PRO A 282 -4.91 28.51 -16.05
CA PRO A 282 -5.60 28.34 -14.78
C PRO A 282 -5.33 29.53 -13.84
N LYS A 283 -6.39 30.07 -13.20
CA LYS A 283 -6.36 31.35 -12.45
C LYS A 283 -5.31 31.46 -11.33
N GLU A 284 -4.91 30.34 -10.74
CA GLU A 284 -4.05 30.31 -9.56
C GLU A 284 -2.61 29.89 -9.88
N MET A 285 -2.33 29.43 -11.11
CA MET A 285 -0.96 29.14 -11.52
C MET A 285 -0.32 30.37 -12.14
N THR A 286 1.01 30.36 -12.19
CA THR A 286 1.83 31.39 -12.84
C THR A 286 2.86 30.72 -13.72
N GLY A 287 3.34 31.37 -14.78
CA GLY A 287 4.46 30.84 -15.56
C GLY A 287 4.42 31.22 -17.03
N THR A 288 4.81 30.28 -17.88
CA THR A 288 4.78 30.42 -19.33
C THR A 288 3.76 29.44 -19.93
N ASN A 289 3.46 29.60 -21.22
CA ASN A 289 2.56 28.69 -21.95
C ASN A 289 3.05 27.23 -22.03
N LYS A 290 4.28 26.94 -21.61
CA LYS A 290 4.91 25.61 -21.63
C LYS A 290 5.23 25.05 -20.26
N LEU A 291 5.26 25.92 -19.24
CA LEU A 291 5.58 25.57 -17.88
C LEU A 291 4.74 26.43 -16.95
N LEU A 292 3.73 25.81 -16.34
CA LEU A 292 2.87 26.45 -15.34
C LEU A 292 3.35 26.01 -13.96
N SER A 293 3.29 26.90 -12.98
CA SER A 293 3.74 26.64 -11.62
C SER A 293 2.75 27.12 -10.58
N TRP A 294 2.57 26.34 -9.51
CA TRP A 294 1.80 26.69 -8.33
C TRP A 294 2.55 26.32 -7.06
N SER A 295 2.29 27.04 -5.98
CA SER A 295 2.79 26.70 -4.64
C SER A 295 1.76 27.16 -3.63
N GLY A 296 1.52 26.36 -2.60
CA GLY A 296 0.56 26.72 -1.56
C GLY A 296 0.31 25.61 -0.55
N PRO A 297 -0.34 25.95 0.59
CA PRO A 297 -0.76 24.96 1.56
C PRO A 297 -1.98 24.17 1.06
N LEU A 298 -2.05 22.89 1.43
CA LEU A 298 -3.23 22.03 1.32
C LEU A 298 -3.54 21.45 2.70
N LYS A 299 -4.72 21.73 3.24
CA LYS A 299 -5.17 21.11 4.49
C LYS A 299 -5.35 19.60 4.32
N ALA A 300 -5.43 18.88 5.43
CA ALA A 300 -5.83 17.47 5.40
C ALA A 300 -7.11 17.28 4.56
N LYS A 301 -7.10 16.32 3.63
CA LYS A 301 -8.18 16.02 2.65
C LYS A 301 -8.55 17.16 1.69
N GLU A 302 -7.76 18.23 1.63
CA GLU A 302 -8.02 19.32 0.68
C GLU A 302 -7.53 18.95 -0.72
N SER A 303 -8.32 19.32 -1.74
CA SER A 303 -7.93 19.24 -3.14
C SER A 303 -7.98 20.62 -3.78
N ARG A 304 -6.96 20.95 -4.56
CA ARG A 304 -6.91 22.16 -5.40
C ARG A 304 -6.92 21.80 -6.86
N ASN A 305 -7.85 22.40 -7.60
CA ASN A 305 -8.10 22.07 -8.99
C ASN A 305 -7.66 23.21 -9.91
N PHE A 306 -6.85 22.88 -10.90
CA PHE A 306 -6.34 23.78 -11.92
C PHE A 306 -6.90 23.38 -13.28
N THR A 307 -7.86 24.15 -13.78
CA THR A 307 -8.47 23.90 -15.10
C THR A 307 -7.82 24.77 -16.16
N MET A 308 -7.27 24.13 -17.19
CA MET A 308 -6.69 24.76 -18.37
C MET A 308 -7.43 24.34 -19.65
N GLU A 309 -7.40 25.22 -20.64
CA GLU A 309 -7.90 24.91 -22.00
C GLU A 309 -6.70 24.81 -22.94
N LEU A 310 -6.57 23.67 -23.61
CA LEU A 310 -5.51 23.34 -24.54
C LEU A 310 -6.08 23.24 -25.96
N GLN A 311 -5.23 23.41 -26.97
CA GLN A 311 -5.55 23.18 -28.37
C GLN A 311 -4.28 22.72 -29.08
N SER A 312 -4.39 21.93 -30.15
CA SER A 312 -3.24 21.60 -30.98
C SER A 312 -3.56 21.85 -32.45
N SER A 313 -2.55 22.19 -33.22
CA SER A 313 -2.66 22.38 -34.67
C SER A 313 -2.11 21.20 -35.48
N THR A 314 -1.54 20.21 -34.79
CA THR A 314 -0.91 19.02 -35.38
C THR A 314 -1.38 17.74 -34.70
N THR A 315 -1.41 16.63 -35.42
CA THR A 315 -1.71 15.32 -34.84
C THR A 315 -0.53 14.77 -34.04
N GLY A 316 -0.81 13.81 -33.15
CA GLY A 316 0.20 13.10 -32.37
C GLY A 316 -0.26 12.72 -30.98
N ASP A 317 0.54 11.89 -30.32
CA ASP A 317 0.38 11.53 -28.92
C ASP A 317 1.30 12.42 -28.08
N PHE A 318 0.75 13.07 -27.06
CA PHE A 318 1.44 14.04 -26.22
C PHE A 318 1.27 13.68 -24.75
N SER A 319 2.32 13.84 -23.95
CA SER A 319 2.25 13.62 -22.50
C SER A 319 2.39 14.94 -21.75
N ILE A 320 1.44 15.24 -20.88
CA ILE A 320 1.46 16.41 -20.00
C ILE A 320 1.95 15.95 -18.64
N ILE A 321 3.12 16.43 -18.23
CA ILE A 321 3.79 15.99 -17.00
C ILE A 321 3.56 17.00 -15.89
N ALA A 322 3.14 16.55 -14.72
CA ALA A 322 3.04 17.35 -13.52
C ALA A 322 4.05 16.84 -12.48
N ASP A 323 5.06 17.66 -12.19
CA ASP A 323 6.01 17.43 -11.10
C ASP A 323 5.62 18.26 -9.88
N ALA A 324 5.71 17.70 -8.68
CA ALA A 324 5.45 18.43 -7.46
C ALA A 324 6.47 18.11 -6.36
N SER A 325 7.05 19.15 -5.79
CA SER A 325 7.75 19.11 -4.52
C SER A 325 6.85 19.64 -3.40
N TYR A 326 6.82 18.95 -2.26
CA TYR A 326 5.99 19.36 -1.13
C TYR A 326 6.62 18.97 0.20
N LYS A 327 6.21 19.71 1.24
CA LYS A 327 6.62 19.49 2.62
C LYS A 327 5.46 18.97 3.44
N ILE A 328 5.71 17.89 4.17
CA ILE A 328 4.85 17.41 5.25
C ILE A 328 5.67 17.37 6.52
N SER A 329 5.29 18.20 7.50
CA SER A 329 6.14 18.47 8.67
C SER A 329 7.55 18.94 8.24
N LYS A 330 8.60 18.17 8.57
CA LYS A 330 10.01 18.46 8.22
C LYS A 330 10.50 17.81 6.93
N PHE A 331 9.72 16.91 6.32
CA PHE A 331 10.14 16.11 5.19
C PHE A 331 9.83 16.81 3.87
N LEU A 332 10.81 16.91 2.98
CA LEU A 332 10.65 17.37 1.60
C LEU A 332 10.52 16.13 0.71
N LEU A 333 9.48 16.08 -0.10
CA LEU A 333 9.14 14.96 -0.96
C LEU A 333 8.85 15.46 -2.37
N GLU A 334 8.99 14.55 -3.33
CA GLU A 334 8.72 14.81 -4.75
C GLU A 334 7.78 13.73 -5.29
N THR A 335 6.91 14.11 -6.23
CA THR A 335 6.04 13.21 -6.97
C THR A 335 5.91 13.70 -8.40
N GLU A 336 5.76 12.78 -9.34
CA GLU A 336 5.59 13.06 -10.76
C GLU A 336 4.45 12.19 -11.29
N GLU A 337 3.56 12.79 -12.05
CA GLU A 337 2.48 12.09 -12.75
C GLU A 337 2.41 12.60 -14.20
N SER A 338 1.90 11.77 -15.09
CA SER A 338 1.76 12.11 -16.52
C SER A 338 0.36 11.83 -17.03
N PHE A 339 -0.11 12.66 -17.97
CA PHE A 339 -1.37 12.49 -18.66
C PHE A 339 -1.16 12.48 -20.17
N ASP A 340 -1.42 11.32 -20.77
CA ASP A 340 -1.31 11.15 -22.21
C ASP A 340 -2.59 11.60 -22.91
N VAL A 341 -2.42 12.43 -23.92
CA VAL A 341 -3.48 12.96 -24.76
C VAL A 341 -3.17 12.72 -26.22
N LYS A 342 -4.15 12.17 -26.94
CA LYS A 342 -4.07 11.89 -28.37
C LYS A 342 -4.76 12.99 -29.16
N VAL A 343 -4.02 13.65 -30.04
CA VAL A 343 -4.58 14.60 -31.00
C VAL A 343 -4.74 13.91 -32.34
N ASP A 344 -5.99 13.76 -32.76
CA ASP A 344 -6.34 13.19 -34.06
C ASP A 344 -6.82 14.28 -35.02
N CYS A 345 -7.19 13.87 -36.23
CA CYS A 345 -7.86 14.72 -37.18
C CYS A 345 -9.11 14.04 -37.72
N GLN A 346 -10.21 14.79 -37.79
CA GLN A 346 -11.32 14.53 -38.71
C GLN A 346 -10.88 14.89 -40.13
N CYS A 347 -9.88 14.14 -40.60
CA CYS A 347 -9.16 14.38 -41.83
C CYS A 347 -10.01 14.05 -43.07
N PRO A 348 -9.78 14.74 -44.20
CA PRO A 348 -10.38 14.40 -45.47
C PRO A 348 -10.18 12.93 -45.85
N TYR A 349 -11.24 12.27 -46.28
CA TYR A 349 -11.24 10.86 -46.69
C TYR A 349 -11.83 10.69 -48.09
N ILE A 350 -11.54 9.56 -48.72
CA ILE A 350 -12.09 9.21 -50.04
C ILE A 350 -13.39 8.43 -49.83
N GLU A 351 -14.50 9.05 -50.22
CA GLU A 351 -15.80 8.41 -50.36
C GLU A 351 -15.97 7.96 -51.81
N HIS A 352 -16.63 6.83 -52.03
CA HIS A 352 -16.94 6.38 -53.39
C HIS A 352 -18.28 5.67 -53.41
N ASP A 353 -18.92 5.73 -54.58
CA ASP A 353 -20.21 5.11 -54.84
C ASP A 353 -20.30 4.68 -56.31
N PHE A 354 -21.13 3.67 -56.58
CA PHE A 354 -21.47 3.24 -57.93
C PHE A 354 -22.93 3.61 -58.21
N SER A 355 -23.20 4.30 -59.31
CA SER A 355 -24.58 4.72 -59.66
C SER A 355 -25.58 3.56 -59.76
N GLN A 356 -25.08 2.35 -59.94
CA GLN A 356 -25.84 1.11 -59.91
C GLN A 356 -25.20 0.24 -58.81
N ASN A 357 -25.96 -0.09 -57.76
CA ASN A 357 -25.49 -0.93 -56.65
C ASN A 357 -25.01 -2.31 -57.11
N ILE A 358 -25.40 -2.73 -58.32
CA ILE A 358 -25.04 -4.01 -58.93
C ILE A 358 -24.15 -3.74 -60.15
N VAL A 359 -22.95 -4.31 -60.13
CA VAL A 359 -21.97 -4.23 -61.22
C VAL A 359 -21.96 -5.59 -61.93
N VAL A 360 -22.60 -5.69 -63.09
CA VAL A 360 -22.64 -6.92 -63.92
C VAL A 360 -21.41 -6.98 -64.85
N ALA A 361 -20.86 -8.17 -65.08
CA ALA A 361 -19.70 -8.36 -65.97
C ALA A 361 -19.91 -7.71 -67.35
N GLY A 362 -18.96 -6.88 -67.78
CA GLY A 362 -19.02 -6.16 -69.06
C GLY A 362 -20.02 -5.00 -69.12
N GLN A 363 -20.83 -4.77 -68.08
CA GLN A 363 -21.73 -3.62 -68.02
C GLN A 363 -20.97 -2.34 -67.67
N ARG A 364 -21.43 -1.21 -68.22
CA ARG A 364 -20.94 0.11 -67.83
C ARG A 364 -21.60 0.53 -66.52
N ALA A 365 -20.81 0.81 -65.50
CA ALA A 365 -21.23 1.42 -64.24
C ALA A 365 -20.59 2.80 -64.10
N VAL A 366 -21.25 3.78 -63.48
CA VAL A 366 -20.63 5.07 -63.20
C VAL A 366 -19.98 5.00 -61.82
N LEU A 367 -18.66 5.13 -61.78
CA LEU A 367 -17.91 5.27 -60.53
C LEU A 367 -17.81 6.75 -60.19
N ILE A 368 -18.27 7.10 -58.99
CA ILE A 368 -18.09 8.42 -58.41
C ILE A 368 -17.14 8.27 -57.22
N ALA A 369 -16.04 9.02 -57.23
CA ALA A 369 -15.13 9.10 -56.10
C ALA A 369 -14.92 10.56 -55.70
N ASP A 370 -15.18 10.88 -54.43
CA ASP A 370 -15.10 12.22 -53.87
C ASP A 370 -14.10 12.23 -52.69
N LEU A 371 -13.26 13.26 -52.63
CA LEU A 371 -12.56 13.62 -51.39
C LEU A 371 -13.50 14.46 -50.54
N VAL A 372 -13.90 13.95 -49.38
CA VAL A 372 -14.83 14.60 -48.46
C VAL A 372 -14.05 15.09 -47.24
N ASN A 373 -14.21 16.36 -46.88
CA ASN A 373 -13.68 16.90 -45.63
C ASN A 373 -14.77 16.90 -44.54
N PRO A 374 -14.79 15.92 -43.62
CA PRO A 374 -15.81 15.87 -42.57
C PRO A 374 -15.57 16.89 -41.45
N GLY A 375 -14.33 17.38 -41.31
CA GLY A 375 -13.92 18.21 -40.19
C GLY A 375 -14.36 19.67 -40.32
N PRO A 376 -14.35 20.42 -39.20
CA PRO A 376 -14.68 21.85 -39.18
C PRO A 376 -13.56 22.74 -39.76
N ASN A 377 -12.40 22.16 -40.10
CA ASN A 377 -11.21 22.89 -40.52
C ASN A 377 -10.92 22.66 -42.00
N GLY A 378 -10.40 23.70 -42.67
CA GLY A 378 -9.93 23.58 -44.06
C GLY A 378 -8.50 23.04 -44.15
N PHE A 379 -8.18 22.38 -45.26
CA PHE A 379 -6.83 21.91 -45.60
C PHE A 379 -6.36 22.58 -46.88
N LYS A 380 -5.05 22.78 -47.03
CA LYS A 380 -4.43 23.44 -48.19
C LYS A 380 -3.54 22.48 -48.97
N ASN A 381 -3.10 22.92 -50.14
CA ASN A 381 -2.17 22.17 -51.01
C ASN A 381 -2.67 20.75 -51.32
N VAL A 382 -3.98 20.62 -51.58
CA VAL A 382 -4.64 19.33 -51.78
C VAL A 382 -4.24 18.77 -53.14
N ARG A 383 -3.47 17.68 -53.16
CA ARG A 383 -3.10 16.94 -54.35
C ARG A 383 -3.86 15.63 -54.37
N LEU A 384 -4.58 15.40 -55.46
CA LEU A 384 -5.36 14.19 -55.70
C LEU A 384 -4.77 13.48 -56.89
N SER A 385 -4.42 12.22 -56.72
CA SER A 385 -3.91 11.37 -57.79
C SER A 385 -4.58 10.02 -57.74
N TYR A 386 -4.77 9.40 -58.89
CA TYR A 386 -5.19 8.01 -58.95
C TYR A 386 -4.39 7.23 -59.99
N VAL A 387 -4.18 5.96 -59.67
CA VAL A 387 -3.59 4.95 -60.57
C VAL A 387 -4.56 3.80 -60.65
N THR A 388 -4.80 3.31 -61.86
CA THR A 388 -5.78 2.25 -62.09
C THR A 388 -5.37 1.34 -63.24
N ASP A 389 -5.83 0.11 -63.18
CA ASP A 389 -5.77 -0.91 -64.23
C ASP A 389 -7.09 -1.01 -65.03
N VAL A 390 -8.08 -0.16 -64.73
CA VAL A 390 -9.36 -0.13 -65.46
C VAL A 390 -9.09 0.26 -66.92
N PRO A 391 -9.51 -0.57 -67.90
CA PRO A 391 -9.25 -0.31 -69.32
C PRO A 391 -9.78 1.03 -69.80
N GLY A 392 -8.95 1.80 -70.51
CA GLY A 392 -9.32 3.08 -71.11
C GLY A 392 -9.29 4.28 -70.16
N ILE A 393 -8.83 4.10 -68.92
CA ILE A 393 -8.63 5.21 -67.97
C ILE A 393 -7.13 5.44 -67.75
N GLU A 394 -6.66 6.62 -68.11
CA GLU A 394 -5.28 7.04 -67.85
C GLU A 394 -5.13 7.55 -66.41
N PRO A 395 -3.99 7.30 -65.74
CA PRO A 395 -3.71 7.85 -64.43
C PRO A 395 -3.69 9.38 -64.48
N LYS A 396 -4.27 10.03 -63.48
CA LYS A 396 -4.39 11.49 -63.40
C LYS A 396 -3.92 12.01 -62.05
N SER A 397 -3.32 13.20 -62.06
CA SER A 397 -2.98 13.96 -60.86
C SER A 397 -3.47 15.41 -61.00
N THR A 398 -4.20 15.89 -60.01
CA THR A 398 -4.77 17.25 -59.96
C THR A 398 -4.41 17.90 -58.63
N THR A 399 -4.11 19.19 -58.65
CA THR A 399 -3.82 19.97 -57.44
C THR A 399 -4.88 21.06 -57.25
N TYR A 400 -5.36 21.20 -56.03
CA TYR A 400 -6.30 22.21 -55.57
C TYR A 400 -5.63 23.06 -54.48
N SER A 401 -5.96 24.35 -54.42
CA SER A 401 -5.39 25.24 -53.41
C SER A 401 -5.80 24.85 -52.00
N SER A 402 -7.05 24.42 -51.81
CA SER A 402 -7.61 24.03 -50.53
C SER A 402 -8.90 23.22 -50.66
N ILE A 403 -9.30 22.58 -49.56
CA ILE A 403 -10.63 22.00 -49.32
C ILE A 403 -11.17 22.57 -48.00
N ARG A 404 -12.33 23.22 -48.04
CA ARG A 404 -13.00 23.84 -46.89
C ARG A 404 -13.73 22.80 -46.05
N ALA A 405 -14.19 23.20 -44.87
CA ALA A 405 -15.01 22.37 -44.00
C ALA A 405 -16.30 21.93 -44.71
N GLY A 406 -16.61 20.63 -44.68
CA GLY A 406 -17.78 20.06 -45.35
C GLY A 406 -17.73 20.06 -46.88
N GLU A 407 -16.64 20.55 -47.49
CA GLU A 407 -16.48 20.57 -48.95
C GLU A 407 -16.19 19.17 -49.49
N ARG A 408 -16.63 18.93 -50.72
CA ARG A 408 -16.40 17.71 -51.49
C ARG A 408 -15.67 18.08 -52.78
N ILE A 409 -14.57 17.38 -53.08
CA ILE A 409 -13.85 17.52 -54.34
C ILE A 409 -14.02 16.24 -55.15
N ARG A 410 -14.62 16.35 -56.34
CA ARG A 410 -14.77 15.20 -57.23
C ARG A 410 -13.43 14.77 -57.80
N VAL A 411 -13.04 13.54 -57.45
CA VAL A 411 -11.80 12.91 -57.91
C VAL A 411 -12.02 12.22 -59.25
N PHE A 412 -13.13 11.49 -59.36
CA PHE A 412 -13.49 10.73 -60.54
C PHE A 412 -15.01 10.70 -60.71
N ASP A 413 -15.46 10.87 -61.95
CA ASP A 413 -16.87 10.83 -62.37
C ASP A 413 -16.91 10.32 -63.81
N SER A 414 -16.93 9.00 -63.99
CA SER A 414 -17.00 8.43 -65.33
C SER A 414 -17.53 7.01 -65.34
N SER A 415 -17.96 6.57 -66.52
CA SER A 415 -18.36 5.19 -66.73
C SER A 415 -17.12 4.28 -66.80
N VAL A 416 -17.09 3.26 -65.94
CA VAL A 416 -16.13 2.15 -65.98
C VAL A 416 -16.82 0.91 -66.53
N ILE A 417 -16.11 0.08 -67.27
CA ILE A 417 -16.62 -1.24 -67.69
C ILE A 417 -16.21 -2.23 -66.61
N ALA A 418 -17.18 -2.97 -66.08
CA ALA A 418 -16.93 -4.02 -65.10
C ALA A 418 -16.04 -5.13 -65.68
N PRO A 419 -15.11 -5.70 -64.89
CA PRO A 419 -14.29 -6.82 -65.32
C PRO A 419 -15.12 -8.09 -65.58
N GLY A 420 -14.50 -9.13 -66.14
CA GLY A 420 -15.12 -10.45 -66.29
C GLY A 420 -15.45 -11.11 -64.95
N LEU A 421 -16.24 -12.18 -64.98
CA LEU A 421 -16.50 -13.00 -63.78
C LEU A 421 -15.17 -13.53 -63.21
N GLY A 422 -14.93 -13.29 -61.92
CA GLY A 422 -13.70 -13.70 -61.23
C GLY A 422 -12.50 -12.75 -61.42
N GLU A 423 -12.65 -11.67 -62.18
CA GLU A 423 -11.64 -10.62 -62.34
C GLU A 423 -12.00 -9.38 -61.50
N ALA A 424 -11.00 -8.59 -61.12
CA ALA A 424 -11.20 -7.33 -60.40
C ALA A 424 -10.25 -6.26 -60.95
N TYR A 425 -10.76 -5.05 -61.14
CA TYR A 425 -9.95 -3.86 -61.36
C TYR A 425 -9.77 -3.09 -60.05
N TYR A 426 -8.65 -2.40 -59.92
CA TYR A 426 -8.30 -1.58 -58.77
C TYR A 426 -8.16 -0.12 -59.17
N PHE A 427 -8.87 0.74 -58.47
CA PHE A 427 -8.78 2.19 -58.60
C PHE A 427 -8.17 2.77 -57.32
N ASN A 428 -6.85 3.00 -57.35
CA ASN A 428 -6.07 3.42 -56.19
C ASN A 428 -5.98 4.95 -56.15
N VAL A 429 -6.75 5.56 -55.25
CA VAL A 429 -6.75 7.00 -55.02
C VAL A 429 -5.77 7.36 -53.91
N THR A 430 -4.89 8.32 -54.17
CA THR A 430 -4.01 8.93 -53.18
C THR A 430 -4.33 10.42 -53.07
N SER A 431 -4.67 10.87 -51.86
CA SER A 431 -4.80 12.28 -51.51
C SER A 431 -3.66 12.71 -50.59
N VAL A 432 -3.06 13.86 -50.89
CA VAL A 432 -2.05 14.53 -50.07
C VAL A 432 -2.56 15.93 -49.76
N TYR A 433 -2.58 16.34 -48.52
CA TYR A 433 -3.06 17.66 -48.13
C TYR A 433 -2.39 18.13 -46.83
N GLU A 434 -2.42 19.43 -46.58
CA GLU A 434 -1.74 20.05 -45.44
C GLU A 434 -2.73 20.72 -44.49
N SER A 435 -2.52 20.59 -43.18
CA SER A 435 -3.25 21.41 -42.20
C SER A 435 -2.77 22.87 -42.26
N SER A 436 -3.45 23.75 -41.54
CA SER A 436 -3.01 25.15 -41.44
C SER A 436 -1.61 25.31 -40.81
N ALA A 437 -1.18 24.33 -40.01
CA ALA A 437 0.15 24.24 -39.43
C ALA A 437 1.20 23.56 -40.33
N ASN A 438 0.89 23.32 -41.60
CA ASN A 438 1.77 22.66 -42.58
C ASN A 438 2.10 21.19 -42.26
N GLU A 439 1.31 20.52 -41.42
CA GLU A 439 1.42 19.08 -41.27
C GLU A 439 0.85 18.40 -42.51
N VAL A 440 1.64 17.53 -43.14
CA VAL A 440 1.27 16.85 -44.38
C VAL A 440 0.59 15.52 -44.05
N PHE A 441 -0.61 15.32 -44.58
CA PHE A 441 -1.37 14.08 -44.47
C PHE A 441 -1.41 13.38 -45.82
N ILE A 442 -1.29 12.06 -45.78
CA ILE A 442 -1.40 11.20 -46.97
C ILE A 442 -2.47 10.16 -46.69
N LYS A 443 -3.54 10.14 -47.49
CA LYS A 443 -4.56 9.09 -47.43
C LYS A 443 -4.57 8.32 -48.74
N LYS A 444 -4.65 7.00 -48.62
CA LYS A 444 -4.73 6.08 -49.75
C LYS A 444 -6.01 5.27 -49.61
N LYS A 445 -6.76 5.13 -50.70
CA LYS A 445 -7.95 4.28 -50.78
C LYS A 445 -7.85 3.44 -52.04
N SER A 446 -7.89 2.13 -51.88
CA SER A 446 -8.08 1.20 -52.99
C SER A 446 -9.58 0.95 -53.13
N ILE A 447 -10.12 1.27 -54.30
CA ILE A 447 -11.50 0.98 -54.68
C ILE A 447 -11.44 -0.24 -55.60
N GLN A 448 -11.98 -1.36 -55.15
CA GLN A 448 -12.06 -2.56 -55.95
C GLN A 448 -13.35 -2.52 -56.79
N ILE A 449 -13.20 -2.68 -58.10
CA ILE A 449 -14.30 -2.83 -59.04
C ILE A 449 -14.32 -4.30 -59.43
N GLY A 450 -15.27 -5.06 -58.88
CA GLY A 450 -15.43 -6.48 -59.15
C GLY A 450 -16.90 -6.87 -59.23
N VAL A 451 -17.18 -7.95 -59.95
CA VAL A 451 -18.51 -8.55 -60.01
C VAL A 451 -18.61 -9.53 -58.85
N ASN A 452 -19.45 -9.24 -57.86
CA ASN A 452 -19.58 -10.08 -56.68
C ASN A 452 -20.39 -11.34 -57.03
N ILE A 453 -19.73 -12.49 -57.13
CA ILE A 453 -20.34 -13.77 -57.55
C ILE A 453 -21.34 -14.28 -56.50
N ALA A 454 -21.19 -13.84 -55.25
CA ALA A 454 -21.95 -14.33 -54.10
C ALA A 454 -23.45 -13.96 -54.08
N GLU A 455 -23.94 -13.07 -54.95
CA GLU A 455 -25.37 -12.71 -55.01
C GLU A 455 -26.11 -13.29 -56.22
N VAL A 456 -25.42 -13.98 -57.14
CA VAL A 456 -26.06 -14.55 -58.35
C VAL A 456 -26.56 -15.98 -58.11
N GLU A 457 -26.06 -16.68 -57.09
CA GLU A 457 -26.48 -18.07 -56.79
C GLU A 457 -27.67 -18.16 -55.80
N THR A 458 -28.06 -17.08 -55.12
CA THR A 458 -29.15 -17.11 -54.12
C THR A 458 -30.53 -16.70 -54.64
N GLU A 459 -30.64 -16.05 -55.81
CA GLU A 459 -31.96 -15.77 -56.41
C GLU A 459 -32.57 -16.98 -57.15
N GLU A 460 -31.80 -18.04 -57.42
CA GLU A 460 -32.33 -19.29 -57.99
C GLU A 460 -32.75 -20.34 -56.94
N GLU A 461 -32.33 -20.22 -55.66
CA GLU A 461 -32.79 -21.13 -54.58
C GLU A 461 -34.03 -20.62 -53.82
N ASP A 462 -34.26 -19.30 -53.72
CA ASP A 462 -35.44 -18.74 -53.05
C ASP A 462 -36.75 -18.84 -53.86
N GLN A 463 -36.69 -19.29 -55.12
CA GLN A 463 -37.87 -19.68 -55.90
C GLN A 463 -38.28 -21.16 -55.72
N GLN A 464 -37.49 -21.98 -55.00
CA GLN A 464 -37.84 -23.39 -54.72
C GLN A 464 -38.31 -23.67 -53.28
N GLN A 465 -38.19 -22.73 -52.34
CA GLN A 465 -38.71 -22.90 -50.97
C GLN A 465 -40.08 -22.25 -50.69
N ASN A 466 -40.69 -21.57 -51.67
CA ASN A 466 -41.97 -20.87 -51.47
C ASN A 466 -43.21 -21.61 -52.02
N GLU A 467 -43.06 -22.86 -52.47
CA GLU A 467 -44.20 -23.72 -52.91
C GLU A 467 -44.60 -24.82 -51.91
N GLU A 468 -43.91 -24.98 -50.77
CA GLU A 468 -44.20 -26.07 -49.80
C GLU A 468 -44.69 -25.59 -48.40
N GLN A 469 -45.15 -24.34 -48.27
CA GLN A 469 -45.77 -23.83 -47.03
C GLN A 469 -47.16 -23.18 -47.21
N ILE A 470 -47.93 -23.68 -48.18
CA ILE A 470 -49.36 -23.37 -48.32
C ILE A 470 -50.19 -24.66 -48.15
N GLU A 471 -50.02 -25.34 -47.02
CA GLU A 471 -51.01 -26.32 -46.55
C GLU A 471 -50.85 -26.55 -45.03
N GLU A 472 -51.16 -25.54 -44.22
CA GLU A 472 -51.74 -25.70 -42.86
C GLU A 472 -51.88 -24.33 -42.18
N LYS A 473 -52.92 -23.59 -42.58
CA LYS A 473 -53.54 -22.56 -41.73
C LYS A 473 -55.05 -22.56 -41.95
N LYS A 474 -55.77 -23.31 -41.12
CA LYS A 474 -57.15 -22.99 -40.71
C LYS A 474 -57.42 -23.57 -39.32
N GLU A 475 -57.39 -22.68 -38.32
CA GLU A 475 -58.43 -22.42 -37.30
C GLU A 475 -57.80 -21.42 -36.32
N GLU A 476 -58.07 -20.12 -36.42
CA GLU A 476 -59.17 -19.39 -35.76
C GLU A 476 -59.24 -19.67 -34.23
N ASN A 477 -59.33 -18.72 -33.31
CA ASN A 477 -59.57 -17.27 -33.36
C ASN A 477 -59.45 -16.73 -31.91
N VAL A 478 -59.57 -15.41 -31.75
CA VAL A 478 -59.92 -14.66 -30.52
C VAL A 478 -58.79 -14.42 -29.49
N SER A 479 -58.71 -13.33 -28.73
CA SER A 479 -58.86 -11.88 -28.90
C SER A 479 -58.47 -11.26 -27.54
N LEU A 480 -58.19 -9.96 -27.53
CA LEU A 480 -58.45 -9.02 -26.42
C LEU A 480 -57.50 -8.99 -25.20
N THR A 481 -56.67 -7.94 -25.23
CA THR A 481 -56.57 -6.83 -24.25
C THR A 481 -56.06 -7.04 -22.82
N SER A 482 -55.06 -6.19 -22.56
CA SER A 482 -54.94 -5.22 -21.47
C SER A 482 -54.55 -5.66 -20.05
N GLU A 483 -53.59 -4.86 -19.56
CA GLU A 483 -53.44 -4.34 -18.20
C GLU A 483 -52.58 -5.10 -17.17
N LYS A 484 -51.51 -4.38 -16.79
CA LYS A 484 -51.12 -3.96 -15.42
C LYS A 484 -50.64 -4.99 -14.37
N ILE A 485 -49.51 -4.58 -13.79
CA ILE A 485 -49.16 -4.47 -12.35
C ILE A 485 -48.49 -5.67 -11.65
N GLU A 486 -47.33 -5.31 -11.04
CA GLU A 486 -46.69 -5.69 -9.75
C GLU A 486 -46.67 -7.17 -9.34
N GLU A 487 -45.47 -7.73 -9.10
CA GLU A 487 -44.79 -7.84 -7.80
C GLU A 487 -45.55 -8.72 -6.81
N ILE A 488 -44.90 -9.78 -6.28
CA ILE A 488 -45.14 -10.31 -4.93
C ILE A 488 -44.03 -11.30 -4.55
N LYS A 489 -43.61 -11.15 -3.29
CA LYS A 489 -42.74 -11.96 -2.45
C LYS A 489 -43.56 -12.96 -1.61
N GLU A 490 -42.85 -13.90 -0.99
CA GLU A 490 -43.25 -14.71 0.20
C GLU A 490 -44.29 -15.82 -0.10
N GLU A 491 -44.28 -16.99 0.54
CA GLU A 491 -44.07 -17.25 1.96
C GLU A 491 -43.72 -18.74 2.25
N LYS A 492 -43.40 -18.98 3.53
CA LYS A 492 -42.95 -20.17 4.26
C LYS A 492 -43.88 -21.41 4.22
N GLU A 493 -43.32 -22.56 4.64
CA GLU A 493 -43.99 -23.43 5.63
C GLU A 493 -43.01 -24.29 6.47
N GLU A 494 -43.38 -24.50 7.74
CA GLU A 494 -42.69 -25.22 8.83
C GLU A 494 -43.14 -26.68 8.99
N GLU A 495 -42.33 -27.53 9.65
CA GLU A 495 -42.64 -28.39 10.83
C GLU A 495 -41.78 -29.68 10.88
N LYS A 496 -40.89 -29.82 11.91
CA LYS A 496 -40.93 -30.75 13.09
C LYS A 496 -40.72 -32.25 12.78
N LYS A 497 -39.99 -33.09 13.55
CA LYS A 497 -39.73 -33.18 15.02
C LYS A 497 -38.72 -34.31 15.38
N GLU A 498 -38.11 -34.18 16.58
CA GLU A 498 -37.64 -35.22 17.56
C GLU A 498 -36.49 -36.21 17.21
N GLY A 499 -35.50 -36.56 18.07
CA GLY A 499 -35.15 -36.19 19.46
C GLY A 499 -34.04 -37.10 20.08
N LYS A 500 -33.46 -36.66 21.23
CA LYS A 500 -32.66 -37.37 22.29
C LYS A 500 -31.22 -37.85 21.98
N SER A 501 -30.23 -37.86 22.90
CA SER A 501 -30.11 -37.49 24.33
C SER A 501 -28.63 -37.46 24.81
N GLU A 502 -28.37 -36.66 25.85
CA GLU A 502 -27.43 -36.83 26.99
C GLU A 502 -25.89 -36.72 26.84
N GLY A 503 -25.32 -35.85 27.68
CA GLY A 503 -23.88 -35.75 27.99
C GLY A 503 -23.49 -34.41 28.61
N MET A 504 -23.82 -34.16 29.89
CA MET A 504 -23.31 -33.03 30.68
C MET A 504 -21.80 -33.18 30.96
N PRO A 505 -21.05 -32.07 30.99
CA PRO A 505 -20.03 -31.89 32.02
C PRO A 505 -20.28 -30.63 32.85
N ALA A 506 -19.84 -30.71 34.10
CA ALA A 506 -20.04 -29.75 35.16
C ALA A 506 -19.56 -28.33 34.81
N VAL A 507 -20.42 -27.35 35.07
CA VAL A 507 -20.08 -25.93 35.06
C VAL A 507 -19.37 -25.61 36.38
N THR A 508 -18.08 -25.35 36.29
CA THR A 508 -17.30 -24.71 37.35
C THR A 508 -17.77 -23.26 37.48
N ILE A 509 -18.18 -22.87 38.68
CA ILE A 509 -18.54 -21.48 39.00
C ILE A 509 -17.26 -20.65 38.89
N GLN A 510 -17.15 -19.83 37.84
CA GLN A 510 -16.15 -18.77 37.76
C GLN A 510 -16.61 -17.63 38.67
N ASP A 511 -15.82 -17.33 39.70
CA ASP A 511 -15.97 -16.09 40.46
C ASP A 511 -15.70 -14.90 39.53
N GLU A 512 -16.74 -14.09 39.33
CA GLU A 512 -16.68 -12.80 38.65
C GLU A 512 -15.69 -11.88 39.39
N LYS A 513 -14.46 -11.78 38.87
CA LYS A 513 -13.51 -10.72 39.22
C LYS A 513 -14.14 -9.37 38.85
N LYS A 514 -14.81 -8.73 39.82
CA LYS A 514 -15.28 -7.34 39.71
C LYS A 514 -14.07 -6.43 39.48
N THR A 515 -13.86 -6.01 38.24
CA THR A 515 -12.86 -5.01 37.88
C THR A 515 -13.10 -3.70 38.66
N PRO A 516 -12.05 -3.01 39.15
CA PRO A 516 -12.15 -1.85 40.04
C PRO A 516 -12.60 -0.55 39.34
N PHE A 517 -13.36 -0.64 38.25
CA PHE A 517 -13.80 0.52 37.45
C PHE A 517 -14.69 1.49 38.25
N VAL A 518 -15.47 0.96 39.21
CA VAL A 518 -16.34 1.77 40.07
C VAL A 518 -15.54 2.65 41.05
N ALA A 519 -14.38 2.19 41.51
CA ALA A 519 -13.53 2.93 42.43
C ALA A 519 -12.86 4.13 41.73
N PHE A 520 -12.38 3.95 40.49
CA PHE A 520 -11.80 5.04 39.71
C PHE A 520 -12.82 6.13 39.34
N PHE A 521 -14.05 5.75 39.00
CA PHE A 521 -15.13 6.72 38.76
C PHE A 521 -15.49 7.52 40.01
N ALA A 522 -15.53 6.88 41.19
CA ALA A 522 -15.78 7.57 42.44
C ALA A 522 -14.68 8.58 42.78
N ILE A 523 -13.40 8.21 42.58
CA ILE A 523 -12.26 9.10 42.81
C ILE A 523 -12.27 10.29 41.83
N ALA A 524 -12.48 10.03 40.53
CA ALA A 524 -12.56 11.09 39.52
C ALA A 524 -13.73 12.05 39.77
N PHE A 525 -14.87 11.54 40.23
CA PHE A 525 -16.04 12.34 40.59
C PHE A 525 -15.78 13.23 41.82
N ILE A 526 -15.13 12.69 42.86
CA ILE A 526 -14.73 13.45 44.05
C ILE A 526 -13.73 14.54 43.67
N LEU A 527 -12.73 14.24 42.83
CA LEU A 527 -11.74 15.22 42.36
C LEU A 527 -12.40 16.34 41.52
N GLY A 528 -13.36 15.98 40.66
CA GLY A 528 -14.18 16.92 39.91
C GLY A 528 -15.02 17.85 40.79
N LEU A 529 -15.67 17.31 41.83
CA LEU A 529 -16.42 18.10 42.80
C LEU A 529 -15.53 19.05 43.61
N VAL A 530 -14.32 18.63 43.96
CA VAL A 530 -13.35 19.47 44.68
C VAL A 530 -12.85 20.60 43.79
N LEU A 531 -12.49 20.33 42.54
CA LEU A 531 -12.10 21.37 41.57
C LEU A 531 -13.25 22.35 41.31
N PHE A 532 -14.49 21.85 41.20
CA PHE A 532 -15.68 22.66 41.05
C PHE A 532 -15.93 23.56 42.29
N LEU A 533 -15.75 23.04 43.50
CA LEU A 533 -15.83 23.82 44.75
C LEU A 533 -14.74 24.91 44.81
N VAL A 534 -13.49 24.59 44.46
CA VAL A 534 -12.39 25.56 44.38
C VAL A 534 -12.70 26.64 43.34
N PHE A 535 -13.25 26.25 42.18
CA PHE A 535 -13.67 27.17 41.14
C PHE A 535 -14.80 28.09 41.61
N LEU A 536 -15.83 27.57 42.29
CA LEU A 536 -16.91 28.36 42.88
C LEU A 536 -16.41 29.34 43.97
N ILE A 537 -15.44 28.92 44.79
CA ILE A 537 -14.81 29.79 45.80
C ILE A 537 -13.99 30.90 45.11
N SER A 538 -13.32 30.59 43.99
CA SER A 538 -12.58 31.57 43.19
C SER A 538 -13.51 32.60 42.53
N LEU A 539 -14.69 32.17 42.06
CA LEU A 539 -15.72 33.04 41.48
C LEU A 539 -16.35 33.97 42.52
N LYS A 540 -16.54 33.52 43.77
CA LYS A 540 -17.02 34.39 44.86
C LYS A 540 -16.00 35.46 45.25
N LYS A 541 -14.69 35.21 45.11
CA LYS A 541 -13.65 36.22 45.38
C LYS A 541 -13.57 37.34 44.34
N LYS A 542 -14.05 37.13 43.11
CA LYS A 542 -14.04 38.16 42.06
C LYS A 542 -15.19 39.18 42.14
N LYS A 543 -16.17 39.02 43.05
CA LYS A 543 -17.31 39.93 43.17
C LYS A 543 -17.11 41.13 44.11
N GLY A 544 -15.89 41.37 44.61
CA GLY A 544 -15.65 42.45 45.56
C GLY A 544 -14.33 43.17 45.35
N LEU A 545 -14.11 43.81 44.19
CA LEU A 545 -13.24 44.99 44.01
C LEU A 545 -13.07 45.31 42.52
N VAL A 546 -13.98 46.10 41.95
CA VAL A 546 -13.64 47.08 40.89
C VAL A 546 -14.61 48.26 41.01
N LYS A 547 -14.18 49.33 41.70
CA LYS A 547 -14.70 50.69 41.51
C LYS A 547 -13.71 51.40 40.58
N ILE A 548 -14.22 51.79 39.41
CA ILE A 548 -13.91 52.94 38.54
C ILE A 548 -12.49 53.55 38.65
N GLY A 549 -11.74 53.50 37.54
CA GLY A 549 -10.54 54.31 37.28
C GLY A 549 -10.30 54.43 35.77
N GLY A 550 -10.20 55.65 35.25
CA GLY A 550 -10.34 56.03 33.83
C GLY A 550 -9.25 55.57 32.85
N PRO A 551 -9.47 55.79 31.53
CA PRO A 551 -8.61 55.32 30.46
C PRO A 551 -7.53 56.35 30.11
N GLU A 552 -6.41 56.35 30.83
CA GLU A 552 -5.26 57.19 30.49
C GLU A 552 -3.95 56.54 30.97
N SER A 553 -3.50 55.45 30.32
CA SER A 553 -2.08 55.04 30.42
C SER A 553 -1.59 54.02 29.38
N MET A 554 -2.42 53.56 28.43
CA MET A 554 -1.96 52.58 27.43
C MET A 554 -1.16 53.15 26.24
N GLY A 555 -1.07 54.47 26.08
CA GLY A 555 -0.25 55.08 25.01
C GLY A 555 1.26 54.94 25.26
N LYS A 556 1.72 55.12 26.50
CA LYS A 556 3.15 55.24 26.82
C LYS A 556 3.89 53.89 26.86
N LYS A 557 3.16 52.79 26.98
CA LYS A 557 3.73 51.43 26.98
C LYS A 557 3.94 50.87 25.57
N ARG A 558 3.18 51.37 24.59
CA ARG A 558 3.30 50.94 23.19
C ARG A 558 4.48 51.61 22.48
N GLU A 559 4.76 52.88 22.79
CA GLU A 559 5.93 53.60 22.26
C GLU A 559 7.27 53.04 22.76
N ARG A 560 7.36 52.60 24.03
CA ARG A 560 8.58 51.95 24.55
C ARG A 560 8.85 50.61 23.88
N LEU A 561 7.81 49.82 23.59
CA LEU A 561 7.96 48.52 22.94
C LEU A 561 8.39 48.68 21.47
N GLU A 562 7.87 49.69 20.77
CA GLU A 562 8.30 49.99 19.39
C GLU A 562 9.74 50.54 19.31
N GLN A 563 10.19 51.27 20.34
CA GLN A 563 11.59 51.71 20.44
C GLN A 563 12.55 50.54 20.70
N GLU A 564 12.23 49.62 21.61
CA GLU A 564 13.04 48.43 21.89
C GLU A 564 13.13 47.50 20.67
N ILE A 565 12.04 47.36 19.89
CA ILE A 565 12.04 46.56 18.67
C ILE A 565 12.90 47.21 17.56
N LYS A 566 12.88 48.54 17.41
CA LYS A 566 13.75 49.25 16.46
C LYS A 566 15.23 49.17 16.85
N GLU A 567 15.53 49.25 18.15
CA GLU A 567 16.91 49.13 18.65
C GLU A 567 17.45 47.71 18.44
N PHE A 568 16.62 46.68 18.68
CA PHE A 568 16.98 45.29 18.41
C PHE A 568 17.25 45.03 16.92
N LEU A 569 16.40 45.53 16.02
CA LEU A 569 16.55 45.33 14.56
C LEU A 569 17.73 46.11 13.95
N SER A 570 18.17 47.20 14.57
CA SER A 570 19.36 47.93 14.11
C SER A 570 20.68 47.30 14.56
N SER A 571 20.68 46.56 15.69
CA SER A 571 21.88 45.90 16.22
C SER A 571 22.31 44.65 15.42
N THR A 572 21.40 44.06 14.64
CA THR A 572 21.66 42.87 13.81
C THR A 572 22.20 43.20 12.41
N ALA A 573 22.19 44.46 11.97
CA ALA A 573 22.66 44.87 10.64
C ALA A 573 24.16 45.23 10.55
N ALA A 574 24.90 45.21 11.67
CA ALA A 574 26.29 45.64 11.72
C ALA A 574 27.25 44.48 12.07
N LYS A 575 27.29 43.43 11.24
CA LYS A 575 28.37 42.43 11.30
C LYS A 575 28.94 42.11 9.92
N LYS A 576 29.69 43.09 9.42
CA LYS A 576 31.04 42.95 8.84
C LYS A 576 31.18 41.99 7.66
N GLU A 577 30.98 42.54 6.46
CA GLU A 577 31.53 42.02 5.21
C GLU A 577 33.05 41.86 5.33
N THR A 578 33.54 40.63 5.20
CA THR A 578 34.94 40.36 4.83
C THR A 578 34.92 39.65 3.50
N LYS A 579 35.16 40.43 2.45
CA LYS A 579 35.21 40.02 1.04
C LYS A 579 36.47 39.20 0.79
N VAL A 580 36.37 37.88 0.96
CA VAL A 580 37.33 36.91 0.42
C VAL A 580 36.75 36.42 -0.91
N ARG A 581 37.44 36.69 -2.02
CA ARG A 581 37.15 36.07 -3.32
C ARG A 581 37.54 34.59 -3.21
N PRO A 582 36.60 33.62 -3.33
CA PRO A 582 36.99 32.25 -3.56
C PRO A 582 37.40 32.12 -5.03
N GLU A 583 38.61 31.61 -5.27
CA GLU A 583 38.95 30.99 -6.54
C GLU A 583 37.95 29.87 -6.79
N MET A 584 37.22 29.94 -7.91
CA MET A 584 36.41 28.83 -8.39
C MET A 584 37.35 27.71 -8.84
N VAL A 585 37.70 26.83 -7.90
CA VAL A 585 38.15 25.49 -8.24
C VAL A 585 36.91 24.76 -8.74
N ASN A 586 36.94 24.30 -9.99
CA ASN A 586 35.89 23.44 -10.54
C ASN A 586 35.96 22.09 -9.82
N ASP A 587 35.40 22.01 -8.61
CA ASP A 587 35.17 20.75 -7.93
C ASP A 587 34.08 19.99 -8.69
N ILE A 588 34.51 19.12 -9.59
CA ILE A 588 33.66 18.12 -10.21
C ILE A 588 33.13 17.26 -9.06
N LEU A 589 31.81 17.30 -8.84
CA LEU A 589 31.13 16.46 -7.87
C LEU A 589 31.43 14.99 -8.20
N LYS A 590 32.16 14.31 -7.31
CA LYS A 590 32.41 12.87 -7.38
C LYS A 590 31.37 12.12 -6.54
N THR A 591 30.82 11.07 -7.13
CA THR A 591 29.84 10.17 -6.52
C THR A 591 30.47 8.80 -6.26
N SER A 592 29.81 7.97 -5.45
CA SER A 592 30.25 6.58 -5.23
C SER A 592 30.26 5.72 -6.50
N ALA A 593 29.49 6.11 -7.53
CA ALA A 593 29.53 5.46 -8.84
C ALA A 593 30.85 5.77 -9.58
N ASP A 594 31.37 6.99 -9.43
CA ASP A 594 32.68 7.38 -10.00
C ASP A 594 33.82 6.60 -9.34
N ASP A 595 33.76 6.44 -8.02
CA ASP A 595 34.75 5.65 -7.27
C ASP A 595 34.72 4.16 -7.67
N LEU A 596 33.52 3.59 -7.88
CA LEU A 596 33.35 2.23 -8.38
C LEU A 596 33.86 2.10 -9.83
N TYR A 597 33.55 3.06 -10.70
CA TYR A 597 34.02 3.09 -12.08
C TYR A 597 35.55 3.13 -12.16
N GLU A 598 36.20 4.04 -11.45
CA GLU A 598 37.67 4.14 -11.41
C GLU A 598 38.31 2.89 -10.78
N LEU A 599 37.64 2.26 -9.80
CA LEU A 599 38.11 1.00 -9.23
C LEU A 599 38.12 -0.13 -10.27
N VAL A 600 37.00 -0.35 -10.98
CA VAL A 600 36.91 -1.39 -12.02
C VAL A 600 37.88 -1.09 -13.17
N LYS A 601 38.02 0.18 -13.55
CA LYS A 601 39.00 0.65 -14.55
C LYS A 601 40.44 0.29 -14.18
N SER A 602 40.81 0.48 -12.92
CA SER A 602 42.17 0.20 -12.43
C SER A 602 42.49 -1.29 -12.32
N ARG A 603 41.47 -2.14 -12.18
CA ARG A 603 41.64 -3.60 -11.97
C ARG A 603 41.30 -4.44 -13.18
N GLU A 604 40.78 -3.84 -14.25
CA GLU A 604 40.17 -4.46 -15.45
C GLU A 604 38.94 -5.31 -15.15
N LYS A 605 38.98 -6.15 -14.11
CA LYS A 605 37.90 -7.01 -13.65
C LYS A 605 38.01 -7.28 -12.14
N ILE A 606 36.90 -7.20 -11.42
CA ILE A 606 36.86 -7.38 -9.96
C ILE A 606 35.56 -8.08 -9.53
N SER A 607 35.55 -8.86 -8.44
CA SER A 607 34.30 -9.41 -7.90
C SER A 607 33.52 -8.36 -7.13
N VAL A 608 32.19 -8.45 -7.11
CA VAL A 608 31.33 -7.49 -6.38
C VAL A 608 31.67 -7.44 -4.89
N GLU A 609 31.98 -8.60 -4.29
CA GLU A 609 32.40 -8.72 -2.89
C GLU A 609 33.73 -8.03 -2.59
N GLU A 610 34.70 -8.13 -3.51
CA GLU A 610 36.00 -7.47 -3.38
C GLU A 610 35.87 -5.96 -3.58
N ALA A 611 35.05 -5.52 -4.54
CA ALA A 611 34.74 -4.10 -4.75
C ALA A 611 34.09 -3.48 -3.50
N ALA A 612 33.13 -4.17 -2.87
CA ALA A 612 32.52 -3.73 -1.61
C ALA A 612 33.53 -3.54 -0.47
N LYS A 613 34.49 -4.47 -0.33
CA LYS A 613 35.56 -4.37 0.66
C LYS A 613 36.49 -3.18 0.39
N LEU A 614 36.89 -2.97 -0.87
CA LEU A 614 37.81 -1.88 -1.24
C LEU A 614 37.17 -0.50 -1.11
N LEU A 615 35.89 -0.37 -1.46
CA LEU A 615 35.14 0.89 -1.36
C LEU A 615 34.57 1.15 0.05
N ARG A 616 34.68 0.17 0.97
CA ARG A 616 34.08 0.21 2.31
C ARG A 616 32.57 0.49 2.26
N MET A 617 31.89 -0.10 1.27
CA MET A 617 30.44 0.01 1.09
C MET A 617 29.74 -1.31 1.43
N PRO A 618 28.47 -1.28 1.89
CA PRO A 618 27.66 -2.48 2.00
C PRO A 618 27.54 -3.19 0.64
N ILE A 619 27.62 -4.52 0.64
CA ILE A 619 27.59 -5.32 -0.60
C ILE A 619 26.31 -5.05 -1.42
N ASN A 620 25.17 -4.84 -0.75
CA ASN A 620 23.90 -4.52 -1.39
C ASN A 620 23.94 -3.16 -2.13
N THR A 621 24.67 -2.18 -1.59
CA THR A 621 24.87 -0.88 -2.26
C THR A 621 25.73 -1.02 -3.50
N VAL A 622 26.78 -1.85 -3.45
CA VAL A 622 27.60 -2.13 -4.64
C VAL A 622 26.82 -2.91 -5.68
N HIS A 623 25.98 -3.86 -5.29
CA HIS A 623 25.06 -4.55 -6.23
C HIS A 623 24.15 -3.55 -6.94
N ALA A 624 23.46 -2.67 -6.22
CA ALA A 624 22.58 -1.67 -6.82
C ALA A 624 23.33 -0.72 -7.78
N LEU A 625 24.55 -0.30 -7.44
CA LEU A 625 25.39 0.51 -8.33
C LEU A 625 25.85 -0.27 -9.56
N VAL A 626 26.20 -1.55 -9.41
CA VAL A 626 26.58 -2.42 -10.53
C VAL A 626 25.41 -2.63 -11.47
N ASP A 627 24.22 -2.92 -10.95
CA ASP A 627 23.01 -3.12 -11.76
C ASP A 627 22.68 -1.86 -12.57
N PHE A 628 22.73 -0.69 -11.93
CA PHE A 628 22.57 0.60 -12.60
C PHE A 628 23.62 0.83 -13.71
N LEU A 629 24.90 0.58 -13.45
CA LEU A 629 25.98 0.77 -14.43
C LEU A 629 25.95 -0.26 -15.57
N VAL A 630 25.36 -1.42 -15.35
CA VAL A 630 25.13 -2.45 -16.39
C VAL A 630 23.94 -2.07 -17.27
N GLU A 631 22.87 -1.53 -16.68
CA GLU A 631 21.72 -0.98 -17.41
C GLU A 631 22.16 0.15 -18.35
N GLU A 632 23.04 1.04 -17.88
CA GLU A 632 23.67 2.10 -18.67
C GLU A 632 24.79 1.60 -19.62
N LYS A 633 25.00 0.28 -19.71
CA LYS A 633 26.00 -0.39 -20.57
C LYS A 633 27.45 0.05 -20.33
N MET A 634 27.76 0.64 -19.18
CA MET A 634 29.12 0.99 -18.79
C MET A 634 29.88 -0.23 -18.26
N PHE A 635 29.20 -1.13 -17.56
CA PHE A 635 29.76 -2.38 -17.04
C PHE A 635 29.17 -3.60 -17.75
N GLY A 636 29.97 -4.66 -17.82
CA GLY A 636 29.51 -6.03 -18.07
C GLY A 636 29.67 -6.89 -16.82
N ILE A 637 28.82 -7.92 -16.68
CA ILE A 637 28.92 -8.93 -15.61
C ILE A 637 29.31 -10.28 -16.24
N GLU A 638 30.26 -10.97 -15.62
CA GLU A 638 30.59 -12.36 -15.92
C GLU A 638 30.52 -13.19 -14.64
N TYR A 639 29.78 -14.30 -14.68
CA TYR A 639 29.69 -15.23 -13.56
C TYR A 639 30.74 -16.32 -13.68
N LYS A 640 31.59 -16.47 -12.66
CA LYS A 640 32.45 -17.64 -12.47
C LYS A 640 31.93 -18.41 -11.28
N PHE A 641 31.27 -19.53 -11.54
CA PHE A 641 30.44 -20.24 -10.55
C PHE A 641 29.33 -19.33 -10.02
N THR A 642 29.29 -19.10 -8.71
CA THR A 642 28.30 -18.25 -8.03
C THR A 642 28.80 -16.82 -7.79
N THR A 643 30.04 -16.50 -8.17
CA THR A 643 30.65 -15.18 -7.93
C THR A 643 30.53 -14.30 -9.17
N ALA A 644 29.87 -13.15 -9.02
CA ALA A 644 29.75 -12.13 -10.06
C ALA A 644 31.03 -11.28 -10.15
N TYR A 645 31.61 -11.21 -11.35
CA TYR A 645 32.72 -10.32 -11.67
C TYR A 645 32.24 -9.21 -12.60
N ILE A 646 32.62 -7.97 -12.29
CA ILE A 646 32.31 -6.77 -13.09
C ILE A 646 33.56 -6.33 -13.86
N TYR A 647 33.36 -5.86 -15.08
CA TYR A 647 34.41 -5.32 -15.98
C TYR A 647 33.85 -4.14 -16.80
N ILE A 648 34.71 -3.26 -17.31
CA ILE A 648 34.26 -2.14 -18.16
C ILE A 648 33.85 -2.71 -19.52
N SER A 649 32.62 -2.42 -19.92
CA SER A 649 32.12 -2.73 -21.26
C SER A 649 32.91 -1.89 -22.25
N GLN A 650 33.82 -2.52 -23.00
CA GLN A 650 34.45 -1.84 -24.13
C GLN A 650 33.36 -1.61 -25.16
N GLU A 651 32.97 -0.36 -25.38
CA GLU A 651 32.20 0.01 -26.56
C GLU A 651 32.94 -0.59 -27.76
N HIS A 652 32.37 -1.64 -28.37
CA HIS A 652 32.85 -2.09 -29.66
C HIS A 652 32.81 -0.86 -30.57
N PRO A 653 33.94 -0.42 -31.15
CA PRO A 653 33.92 0.69 -32.07
C PRO A 653 32.89 0.36 -33.14
N LYS A 654 32.03 1.33 -33.47
CA LYS A 654 31.15 1.28 -34.64
C LYS A 654 32.02 1.25 -35.91
N SER A 655 32.69 0.12 -36.17
CA SER A 655 33.35 -0.17 -37.43
C SER A 655 32.29 -0.78 -38.35
N GLY A 656 31.72 0.06 -39.21
CA GLY A 656 31.15 -0.42 -40.45
C GLY A 656 32.28 -0.98 -41.31
N GLU A 657 32.55 -2.27 -41.15
CA GLU A 657 33.10 -3.14 -42.19
C GLU A 657 33.06 -4.59 -41.69
N SER A 658 32.55 -5.45 -42.56
CA SER A 658 32.21 -6.84 -42.32
C SER A 658 33.40 -7.67 -41.84
N PHE A 659 33.29 -8.25 -40.64
CA PHE A 659 34.05 -9.43 -40.25
C PHE A 659 33.08 -10.58 -39.92
N GLN A 660 32.57 -11.20 -40.99
CA GLN A 660 32.10 -12.58 -40.95
C GLN A 660 33.28 -13.48 -40.57
N GLY A 661 33.21 -14.16 -39.43
CA GLY A 661 34.24 -15.12 -39.08
C GLY A 661 34.02 -15.85 -37.76
N SER A 662 33.38 -17.02 -37.84
CA SER A 662 33.60 -18.22 -37.01
C SER A 662 32.65 -18.62 -35.88
N PHE A 663 31.67 -17.81 -35.44
CA PHE A 663 30.69 -18.29 -34.44
C PHE A 663 29.24 -18.45 -34.95
N ALA A 664 28.82 -17.68 -35.95
CA ALA A 664 27.48 -17.82 -36.56
C ALA A 664 27.35 -19.07 -37.47
N LYS A 665 28.46 -19.71 -37.86
CA LYS A 665 28.44 -20.85 -38.79
C LYS A 665 28.03 -22.18 -38.14
N ASN A 666 28.02 -22.28 -36.81
CA ASN A 666 27.64 -23.51 -36.10
C ASN A 666 26.21 -23.49 -35.53
N MET A 667 25.55 -22.33 -35.48
CA MET A 667 24.12 -22.25 -35.10
C MET A 667 23.20 -22.25 -36.33
N ALA A 668 23.54 -21.51 -37.40
CA ALA A 668 22.73 -21.52 -38.62
C ALA A 668 22.72 -22.89 -39.34
N ALA A 669 23.84 -23.63 -39.28
CA ALA A 669 23.92 -24.98 -39.85
C ALA A 669 23.12 -26.03 -39.07
N LYS A 670 22.70 -25.73 -37.82
CA LYS A 670 21.90 -26.65 -37.01
C LYS A 670 20.40 -26.42 -37.23
N GLU A 671 19.98 -25.16 -37.38
CA GLU A 671 18.60 -24.81 -37.73
C GLU A 671 18.23 -25.16 -39.18
N GLU A 672 19.13 -25.01 -40.16
CA GLU A 672 18.86 -25.43 -41.55
C GLU A 672 18.69 -26.95 -41.67
N THR A 673 19.48 -27.75 -40.94
CA THR A 673 19.31 -29.22 -40.93
C THR A 673 18.04 -29.69 -40.23
N GLU A 674 17.50 -28.90 -39.28
CA GLU A 674 16.25 -29.25 -38.59
C GLU A 674 15.03 -28.94 -39.47
N TYR A 675 15.06 -27.83 -40.21
CA TYR A 675 14.02 -27.49 -41.18
C TYR A 675 14.03 -28.38 -42.44
N GLU A 676 15.20 -28.79 -42.94
CA GLU A 676 15.28 -29.76 -44.04
C GLU A 676 14.79 -31.16 -43.63
N ASN A 677 15.07 -31.59 -42.39
CA ASN A 677 14.57 -32.87 -41.88
C ASN A 677 13.05 -32.84 -41.64
N LEU A 678 12.49 -31.73 -41.14
CA LEU A 678 11.04 -31.57 -41.04
C LEU A 678 10.38 -31.55 -42.42
N ALA A 679 10.92 -30.81 -43.39
CA ALA A 679 10.38 -30.77 -44.75
C ALA A 679 10.43 -32.13 -45.47
N LYS A 680 11.46 -32.94 -45.19
CA LYS A 680 11.59 -34.31 -45.71
C LYS A 680 10.59 -35.27 -45.04
N GLN A 681 10.37 -35.14 -43.73
CA GLN A 681 9.38 -35.94 -43.00
C GLN A 681 7.95 -35.62 -43.44
N THR A 682 7.64 -34.35 -43.74
CA THR A 682 6.33 -33.95 -44.27
C THR A 682 6.11 -34.43 -45.72
N ARG A 683 7.18 -34.52 -46.53
CA ARG A 683 7.11 -35.13 -47.88
C ARG A 683 6.88 -36.65 -47.82
N GLU A 684 7.54 -37.35 -46.91
CA GLU A 684 7.35 -38.80 -46.73
C GLU A 684 5.93 -39.13 -46.21
N ILE A 685 5.35 -38.28 -45.36
CA ILE A 685 3.95 -38.44 -44.91
C ILE A 685 2.97 -38.16 -46.06
N GLY A 686 3.22 -37.14 -46.89
CA GLY A 686 2.41 -36.85 -48.08
C GLY A 686 2.41 -37.99 -49.11
N GLU A 687 3.58 -38.57 -49.39
CA GLU A 687 3.71 -39.72 -50.31
C GLU A 687 3.11 -41.02 -49.76
N THR A 688 2.91 -41.11 -48.44
CA THR A 688 2.23 -42.24 -47.80
C THR A 688 0.70 -42.12 -47.91
N PHE A 689 0.16 -40.89 -47.86
CA PHE A 689 -1.27 -40.63 -48.07
C PHE A 689 -1.70 -40.71 -49.54
N GLU A 690 -0.82 -40.38 -50.49
CA GLU A 690 -1.11 -40.50 -51.93
C GLU A 690 -1.11 -41.96 -52.45
N LYS A 691 -0.69 -42.94 -51.64
CA LYS A 691 -0.72 -44.37 -51.99
C LYS A 691 -1.94 -45.14 -51.45
N GLU A 692 -2.82 -44.50 -50.68
CA GLU A 692 -3.99 -45.18 -50.09
C GLU A 692 -5.34 -44.82 -50.75
N GLU A 693 -5.38 -43.95 -51.76
CA GLU A 693 -6.61 -43.66 -52.51
C GLU A 693 -6.52 -44.03 -53.99
N GLU A 694 -6.62 -45.34 -54.28
CA GLU A 694 -7.22 -45.81 -55.53
C GLU A 694 -8.40 -46.78 -55.25
N PRO A 695 -9.48 -46.73 -56.06
CA PRO A 695 -10.82 -47.12 -55.61
C PRO A 695 -11.15 -48.60 -55.84
N LYS A 696 -11.66 -49.28 -54.80
CA LYS A 696 -12.42 -50.54 -54.95
C LYS A 696 -13.83 -50.26 -55.49
N LYS A 697 -13.97 -50.24 -56.82
CA LYS A 697 -15.24 -50.46 -57.52
C LYS A 697 -15.16 -51.72 -58.38
N LYS A 698 -16.07 -52.66 -58.07
CA LYS A 698 -16.61 -53.82 -58.84
C LYS A 698 -16.78 -54.95 -57.82
N GLY A 699 -17.96 -55.43 -57.45
CA GLY A 699 -19.25 -55.48 -58.13
C GLY A 699 -19.78 -56.88 -57.82
N PHE A 700 -20.74 -57.00 -56.91
CA PHE A 700 -21.31 -58.30 -56.54
C PHE A 700 -22.81 -58.27 -56.83
N LEU A 701 -23.16 -58.69 -58.04
CA LEU A 701 -24.52 -59.02 -58.43
C LEU A 701 -24.53 -60.41 -59.05
N GLY A 702 -25.13 -61.33 -58.31
CA GLY A 702 -25.72 -62.57 -58.80
C GLY A 702 -24.84 -63.81 -58.72
N ARG A 703 -25.38 -65.01 -58.52
CA ARG A 703 -26.75 -65.48 -58.29
C ARG A 703 -26.62 -66.99 -58.04
N VAL A 704 -27.42 -67.51 -57.10
CA VAL A 704 -28.15 -68.79 -57.20
C VAL A 704 -27.31 -70.08 -57.30
N PHE A 705 -27.35 -70.94 -56.28
CA PHE A 705 -28.11 -72.21 -56.32
C PHE A 705 -28.16 -72.92 -54.95
N ARG A 706 -29.30 -73.59 -54.79
CA ARG A 706 -29.83 -74.42 -53.70
C ARG A 706 -29.02 -75.69 -53.39
N LYS A 707 -29.26 -76.17 -52.15
CA LYS A 707 -29.22 -77.56 -51.62
C LYS A 707 -27.85 -78.18 -51.26
N LYS A 708 -27.64 -78.39 -49.95
CA LYS A 708 -28.00 -79.66 -49.30
C LYS A 708 -28.50 -79.39 -47.88
#